data_AF-A0A3B9DXR6-F1
#
_entry.id   AF-A0A3B9DXR6-F1
#
_cell.length_a   1.000
_cell.length_b   1.000
_cell.length_c   1.000
_cell.angle_alpha   90.00
_cell.angle_beta   90.00
_cell.angle_gamma   90.00
#
_symmetry.space_group_name_H-M   'P 1'
#
loop_
_entity.id
_entity.type
_entity.pdbx_description
1 polymer ?
#
loop_
_entity_poly.entity_id
_entity_poly.type
_entity_poly.pdbx_seq_one_letter_code
_entity_poly.pdbx_strand_id
1 'polypeptide(L)'
;MDARENAYVLWFDELHRKDVNLVGGKSSSLGELTTSTGVPVPYGYATTAHAYRYFMDVTGQNKKIHELLQGLSDVEDSVELHEVCTKIRESIVSAEMPEDLAKAIGDAYEELAGKVNEENPYVAVRSSATAEDLPDASFAGQQDTYLNVTGRDMVIRKVKECYASTFTDRAVYYRAKKNFDHENVALSAAVQMMADSKVAGVMFTVNIANGDDKSIMIEGSWGLGEYVVQGTVTPDNFIINKEDLTIASRHINEKAIELVRKPGGDVEERKVPEDLAKAQALTDEQVVQLATYAKAIEKHYGCYMDMEWAVDHQNRVWILQARPETVWSKKNKEKKAGTEVKLTTDHKVLVKGLPASPGMAAGKCHVITDPKDINEFQEGEVLVTTMTSPDWVPAMKKAIAIVTDAGGMTCHASIVSRELGIPCVVGTKSRSVEATKVLKSGQDITIDAQNGVVYDGIVADLVKKEEPQQAQGAAQTVVAEYFAPTGTGVMMNLGDPDLADKYASLPCDGIGLMREEFIWTTFIHEHPLYLIEQGKPEKVIDMLAEGISKVCRALAPRPVVLRFSDFKSGEYRNLKGGDKYEPVEPADLLGWRGASRYYDPTYTDAFRLELKAVKKVREEFGLKNLNCMIPFCRTVDEARKVTTIMKEEGLERGPDFKLFLMAEIPANIILADKFNEFVDGYSIGSNDLTMLVLGCDRNNDTVSALFDERNLAIKRAVRHLIETAHKDGKTVSICGQAPSVYPDFTEFLVKSGIDYVSVNPDMVKATKRNVARIEQRLMLDAATGRGIKDTEDYTW
;
A
#
# COMPACT_ATOMS: atom_id res chain seq x y z
N MET A 1 26.96 -17.27 -32.48
CA MET A 1 25.56 -17.11 -32.07
C MET A 1 25.06 -18.48 -31.69
N ASP A 2 24.53 -18.61 -30.48
CA ASP A 2 24.08 -19.88 -29.94
C ASP A 2 22.83 -20.34 -30.73
N ALA A 3 22.75 -21.62 -31.10
CA ALA A 3 21.61 -22.14 -31.87
C ALA A 3 20.26 -21.92 -31.17
N ARG A 4 20.31 -21.79 -29.83
CA ARG A 4 19.16 -21.50 -28.95
C ARG A 4 18.65 -20.05 -29.05
N GLU A 5 19.51 -19.09 -29.40
CA GLU A 5 19.13 -17.66 -29.49
C GLU A 5 18.22 -17.36 -30.69
N ASN A 6 18.31 -18.18 -31.74
CA ASN A 6 17.51 -18.05 -32.97
C ASN A 6 16.38 -19.09 -33.07
N ALA A 7 16.19 -19.93 -32.06
CA ALA A 7 15.11 -20.91 -32.05
C ALA A 7 13.75 -20.21 -31.86
N TYR A 8 12.71 -20.67 -32.56
CA TYR A 8 11.35 -20.16 -32.32
C TYR A 8 10.69 -20.76 -31.08
N VAL A 9 11.03 -22.02 -30.78
CA VAL A 9 10.49 -22.80 -29.68
C VAL A 9 11.64 -23.47 -28.95
N LEU A 10 11.54 -23.55 -27.62
CA LEU A 10 12.43 -24.31 -26.76
C LEU A 10 11.60 -25.16 -25.79
N TRP A 11 12.00 -26.42 -25.60
CA TRP A 11 11.35 -27.33 -24.66
C TRP A 11 11.72 -27.01 -23.21
N PHE A 12 10.86 -27.35 -22.24
CA PHE A 12 11.15 -27.05 -20.83
C PHE A 12 12.43 -27.71 -20.31
N ASP A 13 12.82 -28.87 -20.83
CA ASP A 13 14.09 -29.53 -20.50
C ASP A 13 15.33 -28.88 -21.14
N GLU A 14 15.13 -27.93 -22.05
CA GLU A 14 16.19 -27.10 -22.64
C GLU A 14 16.33 -25.74 -21.95
N LEU A 15 15.49 -25.42 -20.96
CA LEU A 15 15.40 -24.10 -20.34
C LEU A 15 15.95 -24.07 -18.92
N HIS A 16 16.63 -22.98 -18.58
CA HIS A 16 17.19 -22.73 -17.26
C HIS A 16 16.85 -21.32 -16.76
N ARG A 17 17.03 -21.08 -15.46
CA ARG A 17 16.77 -19.78 -14.81
C ARG A 17 17.52 -18.60 -15.40
N LYS A 18 18.66 -18.84 -16.08
CA LYS A 18 19.44 -17.79 -16.77
C LYS A 18 18.81 -17.32 -18.09
N ASP A 19 17.85 -18.08 -18.62
CA ASP A 19 17.26 -17.87 -19.95
C ASP A 19 16.05 -16.90 -19.93
N VAL A 20 15.89 -16.09 -18.88
CA VAL A 20 14.80 -15.08 -18.73
C VAL A 20 14.73 -14.16 -19.96
N ASN A 21 15.88 -13.77 -20.54
CA ASN A 21 15.91 -12.91 -21.73
C ASN A 21 15.43 -13.62 -23.01
N LEU A 22 15.45 -14.96 -23.04
CA LEU A 22 15.03 -15.76 -24.18
C LEU A 22 13.55 -16.14 -24.10
N VAL A 23 13.03 -16.44 -22.91
CA VAL A 23 11.68 -17.02 -22.76
C VAL A 23 10.83 -16.38 -21.65
N GLY A 24 11.31 -15.29 -21.04
CA GLY A 24 10.63 -14.64 -19.93
C GLY A 24 10.75 -15.38 -18.59
N GLY A 25 10.29 -14.70 -17.54
CA GLY A 25 10.42 -15.16 -16.16
C GLY A 25 9.76 -16.51 -15.89
N LYS A 26 8.48 -16.65 -16.24
CA LYS A 26 7.69 -17.87 -15.98
C LYS A 26 8.23 -19.09 -16.71
N SER A 27 8.44 -18.99 -18.02
CA SER A 27 8.96 -20.12 -18.82
C SER A 27 10.36 -20.54 -18.36
N SER A 28 11.22 -19.58 -17.99
CA SER A 28 12.56 -19.91 -17.46
C SER A 28 12.47 -20.64 -16.12
N SER A 29 11.51 -20.27 -15.25
CA SER A 29 11.28 -20.95 -13.97
C SER A 29 10.70 -22.35 -14.17
N LEU A 30 9.75 -22.53 -15.10
CA LEU A 30 9.22 -23.83 -15.49
C LEU A 30 10.32 -24.77 -16.01
N GLY A 31 11.23 -24.23 -16.82
CA GLY A 31 12.41 -24.97 -17.28
C GLY A 31 13.33 -25.40 -16.14
N GLU A 32 13.62 -24.48 -15.23
CA GLU A 32 14.45 -24.75 -14.04
C GLU A 32 13.83 -25.83 -13.14
N LEU A 33 12.52 -25.81 -12.93
CA LEU A 33 11.82 -26.85 -12.18
C LEU A 33 11.92 -28.21 -12.88
N THR A 34 11.72 -28.24 -14.19
CA THR A 34 11.73 -29.45 -15.03
C THR A 34 13.12 -30.09 -15.06
N THR A 35 14.18 -29.28 -15.18
CA THR A 35 15.56 -29.75 -15.35
C THR A 35 16.27 -30.04 -14.02
N SER A 36 16.01 -29.25 -12.98
CA SER A 36 16.88 -29.22 -11.80
C SER A 36 16.24 -29.72 -10.49
N THR A 37 14.91 -29.71 -10.35
CA THR A 37 14.27 -30.04 -9.06
C THR A 37 13.71 -31.46 -8.97
N GLY A 38 13.53 -32.16 -10.09
CA GLY A 38 13.00 -33.54 -10.12
C GLY A 38 11.55 -33.68 -9.64
N VAL A 39 10.83 -32.56 -9.49
CA VAL A 39 9.39 -32.53 -9.14
C VAL A 39 8.55 -32.70 -10.41
N PRO A 40 7.35 -33.29 -10.31
CA PRO A 40 6.47 -33.45 -11.47
C PRO A 40 5.94 -32.11 -11.94
N VAL A 41 6.42 -31.65 -13.10
CA VAL A 41 5.93 -30.45 -13.79
C VAL A 41 5.21 -30.91 -15.06
N PRO A 42 3.99 -30.42 -15.37
CA PRO A 42 3.37 -30.71 -16.65
C PRO A 42 4.28 -30.24 -17.78
N TYR A 43 4.66 -31.18 -18.65
CA TYR A 43 5.64 -30.92 -19.69
C TYR A 43 5.08 -30.01 -20.78
N GLY A 44 5.96 -29.37 -21.53
CA GLY A 44 5.58 -28.35 -22.49
C GLY A 44 6.79 -27.70 -23.14
N TYR A 45 6.50 -26.63 -23.88
CA TYR A 45 7.50 -25.82 -24.57
C TYR A 45 7.13 -24.34 -24.46
N ALA A 46 8.09 -23.47 -24.71
CA ALA A 46 7.86 -22.03 -24.77
C ALA A 46 8.26 -21.48 -26.13
N THR A 47 7.49 -20.51 -26.64
CA THR A 47 7.99 -19.67 -27.73
C THR A 47 9.06 -18.73 -27.19
N THR A 48 9.99 -18.30 -28.04
CA THR A 48 11.08 -17.41 -27.62
C THR A 48 10.75 -15.95 -27.87
N ALA A 49 11.47 -15.05 -27.20
CA ALA A 49 11.49 -13.63 -27.50
C ALA A 49 11.94 -13.36 -28.95
N HIS A 50 12.75 -14.25 -29.55
CA HIS A 50 13.08 -14.21 -30.97
C HIS A 50 11.85 -14.48 -31.84
N ALA A 51 11.05 -15.50 -31.54
CA ALA A 51 9.79 -15.77 -32.25
C ALA A 51 8.81 -14.60 -32.20
N TYR A 52 8.66 -13.95 -31.04
CA TYR A 52 7.84 -12.74 -30.90
C TYR A 52 8.34 -11.61 -31.80
N ARG A 53 9.64 -11.30 -31.74
CA ARG A 53 10.23 -10.24 -32.58
C ARG A 53 10.11 -10.55 -34.06
N TYR A 54 10.38 -11.78 -34.46
CA TYR A 54 10.23 -12.26 -35.83
C TYR A 54 8.79 -12.09 -36.33
N PHE A 55 7.80 -12.50 -35.52
CA PHE A 55 6.39 -12.27 -35.83
C PHE A 55 6.10 -10.77 -36.04
N MET A 56 6.51 -9.91 -35.11
CA MET A 56 6.24 -8.46 -35.17
C MET A 56 6.92 -7.78 -36.37
N ASP A 57 8.11 -8.24 -36.75
CA ASP A 57 8.88 -7.70 -37.88
C ASP A 57 8.30 -8.14 -39.23
N VAL A 58 8.10 -9.44 -39.44
CA VAL A 58 7.63 -9.98 -40.74
C VAL A 58 6.21 -9.56 -41.05
N THR A 59 5.34 -9.47 -40.05
CA THR A 59 3.96 -9.02 -40.22
C THR A 59 3.83 -7.49 -40.26
N GLY A 60 4.93 -6.75 -40.05
CA GLY A 60 4.95 -5.29 -40.03
C GLY A 60 4.23 -4.66 -38.83
N GLN A 61 3.87 -5.45 -37.81
CA GLN A 61 3.13 -4.97 -36.64
C GLN A 61 3.94 -3.96 -35.82
N ASN A 62 5.27 -4.07 -35.77
CA ASN A 62 6.11 -3.07 -35.09
C ASN A 62 5.82 -1.65 -35.61
N LYS A 63 5.82 -1.47 -36.94
CA LYS A 63 5.52 -0.16 -37.57
C LYS A 63 4.09 0.29 -37.29
N LYS A 64 3.12 -0.62 -37.45
CA LYS A 64 1.70 -0.30 -37.29
C LYS A 64 1.33 0.04 -35.83
N ILE A 65 1.94 -0.65 -34.87
CA ILE A 65 1.79 -0.36 -33.44
C ILE A 65 2.41 0.99 -33.13
N HIS A 66 3.61 1.28 -33.65
CA HIS A 66 4.25 2.57 -33.47
C HIS A 66 3.38 3.72 -34.02
N GLU A 67 2.80 3.57 -35.20
CA GLU A 67 1.85 4.55 -35.78
C GLU A 67 0.59 4.72 -34.92
N LEU A 68 -0.01 3.63 -34.44
CA LEU A 68 -1.20 3.67 -33.58
C LEU A 68 -0.91 4.31 -32.21
N LEU A 69 0.26 4.03 -31.64
CA LEU A 69 0.70 4.63 -30.38
C LEU A 69 1.13 6.10 -30.54
N GLN A 70 1.64 6.52 -31.70
CA GLN A 70 1.85 7.94 -32.01
C GLN A 70 0.54 8.71 -32.12
N GLY A 71 -0.54 8.03 -32.50
CA GLY A 71 -1.89 8.59 -32.51
C GLY A 71 -2.50 8.77 -31.13
N LEU A 72 -1.90 8.19 -30.08
CA LEU A 72 -2.33 8.38 -28.70
C LEU A 72 -1.84 9.73 -28.19
N SER A 73 -2.76 10.69 -28.09
CA SER A 73 -2.44 12.07 -27.71
C SER A 73 -2.21 12.23 -26.20
N ASP A 74 -2.97 11.48 -25.38
CA ASP A 74 -2.79 11.42 -23.93
C ASP A 74 -3.00 9.99 -23.41
N VAL A 75 -1.98 9.45 -22.73
CA VAL A 75 -2.05 8.13 -22.08
C VAL A 75 -2.93 8.15 -20.82
N GLU A 76 -3.28 9.33 -20.29
CA GLU A 76 -4.23 9.49 -19.19
C GLU A 76 -5.69 9.52 -19.65
N ASP A 77 -5.97 9.72 -20.94
CA ASP A 77 -7.32 9.59 -21.48
C ASP A 77 -7.67 8.09 -21.57
N SER A 78 -8.38 7.61 -20.56
CA SER A 78 -8.81 6.20 -20.48
C SER A 78 -9.63 5.74 -21.69
N VAL A 79 -10.38 6.63 -22.35
CA VAL A 79 -11.19 6.27 -23.52
C VAL A 79 -10.29 6.14 -24.75
N GLU A 80 -9.44 7.14 -24.99
CA GLU A 80 -8.48 7.13 -26.10
C GLU A 80 -7.50 5.95 -25.97
N LEU A 81 -6.94 5.73 -24.77
CA LEU A 81 -6.06 4.62 -24.46
C LEU A 81 -6.75 3.27 -24.73
N HIS A 82 -7.99 3.10 -24.25
CA HIS A 82 -8.73 1.86 -24.47
C HIS A 82 -9.00 1.61 -25.95
N GLU A 83 -9.37 2.65 -26.71
CA GLU A 83 -9.60 2.54 -28.15
C GLU A 83 -8.32 2.18 -28.93
N VAL A 84 -7.21 2.87 -28.65
CA VAL A 84 -5.92 2.62 -29.31
C VAL A 84 -5.40 1.23 -28.96
N CYS A 85 -5.43 0.84 -27.68
CA CYS A 85 -4.98 -0.47 -27.25
C CYS A 85 -5.85 -1.60 -27.82
N THR A 86 -7.16 -1.39 -27.94
CA THR A 86 -8.06 -2.36 -28.60
C THR A 86 -7.73 -2.51 -30.08
N LYS A 87 -7.54 -1.41 -30.82
CA LYS A 87 -7.10 -1.44 -32.24
C LYS A 87 -5.77 -2.16 -32.41
N ILE A 88 -4.81 -1.94 -31.51
CA ILE A 88 -3.51 -2.63 -31.52
C ILE A 88 -3.70 -4.14 -31.32
N ARG A 89 -4.45 -4.55 -30.30
CA ARG A 89 -4.71 -5.98 -30.02
C ARG A 89 -5.43 -6.66 -31.18
N GLU A 90 -6.45 -6.03 -31.74
CA GLU A 90 -7.17 -6.53 -32.92
C GLU A 90 -6.25 -6.63 -34.15
N SER A 91 -5.34 -5.67 -34.34
CA SER A 91 -4.35 -5.70 -35.42
C SER A 91 -3.38 -6.88 -35.29
N ILE A 92 -2.91 -7.17 -34.06
CA ILE A 92 -2.03 -8.31 -33.79
C ILE A 92 -2.79 -9.62 -34.01
N VAL A 93 -4.01 -9.75 -33.49
CA VAL A 93 -4.82 -10.97 -33.62
C VAL A 93 -5.27 -11.21 -35.06
N SER A 94 -5.48 -10.17 -35.87
CA SER A 94 -5.83 -10.31 -37.29
C SER A 94 -4.63 -10.60 -38.21
N ALA A 95 -3.40 -10.34 -37.76
CA ALA A 95 -2.20 -10.66 -38.54
C ALA A 95 -2.05 -12.18 -38.76
N GLU A 96 -1.63 -12.56 -39.96
CA GLU A 96 -1.32 -13.95 -40.28
C GLU A 96 0.02 -14.34 -39.64
N MET A 97 0.05 -15.50 -38.98
CA MET A 97 1.29 -16.01 -38.38
C MET A 97 2.22 -16.47 -39.52
N PRO A 98 3.49 -16.05 -39.58
CA PRO A 98 4.43 -16.52 -40.59
C PRO A 98 4.45 -18.05 -40.66
N GLU A 99 4.44 -18.62 -41.87
CA GLU A 99 4.26 -20.07 -42.08
C GLU A 99 5.30 -20.91 -41.33
N ASP A 100 6.55 -20.46 -41.29
CA ASP A 100 7.64 -21.13 -40.60
C ASP A 100 7.48 -21.10 -39.07
N LEU A 101 7.03 -19.98 -38.50
CA LEU A 101 6.73 -19.85 -37.08
C LEU A 101 5.48 -20.66 -36.68
N ALA A 102 4.41 -20.56 -37.48
CA ALA A 102 3.18 -21.34 -37.29
C ALA A 102 3.47 -22.84 -37.36
N LYS A 103 4.33 -23.25 -38.30
CA LYS A 103 4.80 -24.62 -38.41
C LYS A 103 5.60 -25.05 -37.19
N ALA A 104 6.56 -24.26 -36.73
CA ALA A 104 7.37 -24.59 -35.55
C ALA A 104 6.52 -24.77 -34.28
N ILE A 105 5.56 -23.88 -34.03
CA ILE A 105 4.63 -23.99 -32.89
C ILE A 105 3.74 -25.23 -33.03
N GLY A 106 3.17 -25.44 -34.22
CA GLY A 106 2.26 -26.55 -34.46
C GLY A 106 2.94 -27.92 -34.41
N ASP A 107 4.13 -28.05 -34.99
CA ASP A 107 4.93 -29.27 -34.97
C ASP A 107 5.38 -29.59 -33.53
N ALA A 108 5.71 -28.58 -32.71
CA ALA A 108 6.00 -28.77 -31.28
C ALA A 108 4.77 -29.23 -30.49
N TYR A 109 3.55 -28.80 -30.85
CA TYR A 109 2.32 -29.32 -30.24
C TYR A 109 2.07 -30.79 -30.60
N GLU A 110 2.32 -31.19 -31.85
CA GLU A 110 2.21 -32.59 -32.29
C GLU A 110 3.30 -33.47 -31.66
N GLU A 111 4.52 -32.96 -31.51
CA GLU A 111 5.57 -33.66 -30.78
C GLU A 111 5.23 -33.79 -29.28
N LEU A 112 4.60 -32.75 -28.69
CA LEU A 112 4.13 -32.80 -27.31
C LEU A 112 3.09 -33.91 -27.14
N ALA A 113 2.16 -34.06 -28.08
CA ALA A 113 1.17 -35.14 -28.12
C ALA A 113 1.83 -36.53 -28.05
N GLY A 114 2.91 -36.73 -28.83
CA GLY A 114 3.73 -37.94 -28.77
C GLY A 114 4.44 -38.14 -27.42
N LYS A 115 5.00 -37.08 -26.84
CA LYS A 115 5.74 -37.14 -25.55
C LYS A 115 4.83 -37.40 -24.36
N VAL A 116 3.59 -36.90 -24.37
CA VAL A 116 2.61 -37.13 -23.30
C VAL A 116 1.69 -38.33 -23.57
N ASN A 117 1.84 -38.97 -24.74
CA ASN A 117 1.06 -40.13 -25.18
C ASN A 117 -0.46 -39.87 -25.21
N GLU A 118 -0.86 -38.69 -25.69
CA GLU A 118 -2.25 -38.30 -25.94
C GLU A 118 -2.34 -37.65 -27.32
N GLU A 119 -3.30 -38.05 -28.17
CA GLU A 119 -3.37 -37.60 -29.58
C GLU A 119 -3.65 -36.09 -29.73
N ASN A 120 -4.46 -35.52 -28.85
CA ASN A 120 -4.82 -34.09 -28.84
C ASN A 120 -4.80 -33.57 -27.39
N PRO A 121 -3.61 -33.39 -26.80
CA PRO A 121 -3.51 -33.00 -25.41
C PRO A 121 -4.09 -31.60 -25.20
N TYR A 122 -4.75 -31.41 -24.08
CA TYR A 122 -5.17 -30.07 -23.68
C TYR A 122 -3.98 -29.35 -23.06
N VAL A 123 -3.84 -28.07 -23.39
CA VAL A 123 -2.73 -27.23 -22.94
C VAL A 123 -3.24 -25.92 -22.34
N ALA A 124 -2.46 -25.37 -21.42
CA ALA A 124 -2.54 -23.98 -21.01
C ALA A 124 -1.55 -23.17 -21.84
N VAL A 125 -1.99 -22.02 -22.35
CA VAL A 125 -1.12 -21.06 -23.03
C VAL A 125 -0.98 -19.84 -22.11
N ARG A 126 0.23 -19.65 -21.57
CA ARG A 126 0.53 -18.66 -20.53
C ARG A 126 1.54 -17.64 -21.03
N SER A 127 1.26 -16.37 -20.80
CA SER A 127 2.16 -15.26 -21.07
C SER A 127 3.36 -15.26 -20.10
N SER A 128 4.57 -15.10 -20.65
CA SER A 128 5.84 -15.03 -19.94
C SER A 128 6.69 -13.90 -20.51
N ALA A 129 6.64 -12.72 -19.90
CA ALA A 129 7.37 -11.55 -20.43
C ALA A 129 8.82 -11.50 -19.95
N THR A 130 9.71 -10.96 -20.79
CA THR A 130 11.13 -10.75 -20.44
C THR A 130 11.33 -9.72 -19.33
N ALA A 131 10.32 -8.90 -19.05
CA ALA A 131 10.34 -7.83 -18.05
C ALA A 131 9.44 -8.12 -16.82
N GLU A 132 8.79 -9.29 -16.74
CA GLU A 132 7.74 -9.58 -15.74
C GLU A 132 8.25 -9.59 -14.28
N ASP A 133 9.52 -9.98 -14.09
CA ASP A 133 10.16 -10.20 -12.79
C ASP A 133 11.27 -9.15 -12.47
N LEU A 134 11.22 -7.96 -13.09
CA LEU A 134 12.18 -6.90 -12.76
C LEU A 134 11.96 -6.39 -11.32
N PRO A 135 13.02 -6.19 -10.51
CA PRO A 135 12.93 -5.80 -9.10
C PRO A 135 12.08 -4.54 -8.83
N ASP A 136 12.00 -3.66 -9.83
CA ASP A 136 11.34 -2.34 -9.77
C ASP A 136 10.05 -2.27 -10.63
N ALA A 137 9.70 -3.36 -11.34
CA ALA A 137 8.55 -3.43 -12.24
C ALA A 137 7.93 -4.84 -12.22
N SER A 138 6.98 -5.07 -11.31
CA SER A 138 6.20 -6.31 -11.28
C SER A 138 5.00 -6.17 -12.20
N PHE A 139 5.00 -6.90 -13.31
CA PHE A 139 3.85 -7.01 -14.24
C PHE A 139 2.87 -8.14 -13.83
N ALA A 140 2.99 -8.65 -12.59
CA ALA A 140 2.25 -9.80 -12.11
C ALA A 140 0.72 -9.58 -12.22
N GLY A 141 0.04 -10.56 -12.82
CA GLY A 141 -1.42 -10.59 -12.95
C GLY A 141 -2.00 -9.63 -14.00
N GLN A 142 -1.19 -9.08 -14.90
CA GLN A 142 -1.65 -8.11 -15.92
C GLN A 142 -1.81 -8.70 -17.33
N GLN A 143 -1.44 -9.96 -17.55
CA GLN A 143 -1.38 -10.59 -18.87
C GLN A 143 -2.24 -11.86 -18.91
N ASP A 144 -2.75 -12.17 -20.10
CA ASP A 144 -3.74 -13.22 -20.28
C ASP A 144 -3.15 -14.62 -20.11
N THR A 145 -3.96 -15.52 -19.57
CA THR A 145 -3.74 -16.97 -19.52
C THR A 145 -4.94 -17.66 -20.12
N TYR A 146 -4.71 -18.56 -21.08
CA TYR A 146 -5.78 -19.34 -21.71
C TYR A 146 -5.69 -20.79 -21.27
N LEU A 147 -6.75 -21.27 -20.64
CA LEU A 147 -6.85 -22.63 -20.10
C LEU A 147 -7.64 -23.53 -21.05
N ASN A 148 -7.37 -24.84 -20.98
CA ASN A 148 -8.12 -25.87 -21.71
C ASN A 148 -8.11 -25.68 -23.24
N VAL A 149 -6.96 -25.35 -23.83
CA VAL A 149 -6.78 -25.19 -25.28
C VAL A 149 -6.42 -26.53 -25.92
N THR A 150 -6.99 -26.88 -27.07
CA THR A 150 -6.67 -28.13 -27.79
C THR A 150 -6.68 -27.90 -29.30
N GLY A 151 -5.86 -28.65 -30.03
CA GLY A 151 -5.71 -28.56 -31.48
C GLY A 151 -4.66 -27.55 -31.93
N ARG A 152 -3.91 -27.94 -32.96
CA ARG A 152 -2.80 -27.19 -33.56
C ARG A 152 -3.14 -25.72 -33.83
N ASP A 153 -4.21 -25.48 -34.57
CA ASP A 153 -4.59 -24.12 -35.00
C ASP A 153 -5.02 -23.24 -33.84
N MET A 154 -5.69 -23.83 -32.84
CA MET A 154 -6.10 -23.10 -31.65
C MET A 154 -4.91 -22.72 -30.77
N VAL A 155 -3.90 -23.58 -30.63
CA VAL A 155 -2.65 -23.23 -29.92
C VAL A 155 -1.96 -22.05 -30.61
N ILE A 156 -1.80 -22.10 -31.94
CA ILE A 156 -1.18 -21.00 -32.70
C ILE A 156 -1.98 -19.70 -32.51
N ARG A 157 -3.32 -19.77 -32.54
CA ARG A 157 -4.19 -18.63 -32.28
C ARG A 157 -4.00 -18.08 -30.87
N LYS A 158 -3.97 -18.92 -29.84
CA LYS A 158 -3.81 -18.51 -28.44
C LYS A 158 -2.42 -17.94 -28.15
N VAL A 159 -1.37 -18.44 -28.80
CA VAL A 159 -0.04 -17.81 -28.75
C VAL A 159 -0.08 -16.39 -29.31
N LYS A 160 -0.80 -16.15 -30.42
CA LYS A 160 -0.98 -14.81 -30.99
C LYS A 160 -1.81 -13.90 -30.07
N GLU A 161 -2.85 -14.42 -29.43
CA GLU A 161 -3.62 -13.69 -28.42
C GLU A 161 -2.74 -13.33 -27.20
N CYS A 162 -1.83 -14.23 -26.75
CA CYS A 162 -0.81 -13.88 -25.77
C CYS A 162 0.07 -12.73 -26.27
N TYR A 163 0.58 -12.77 -27.52
CA TYR A 163 1.36 -11.67 -28.07
C TYR A 163 0.59 -10.35 -28.05
N ALA A 164 -0.70 -10.35 -28.34
CA ALA A 164 -1.57 -9.18 -28.24
C ALA A 164 -1.71 -8.67 -26.79
N SER A 165 -1.75 -9.56 -25.80
CA SER A 165 -1.86 -9.20 -24.37
C SER A 165 -0.68 -8.36 -23.85
N THR A 166 0.44 -8.30 -24.60
CA THR A 166 1.49 -7.32 -24.30
C THR A 166 0.97 -5.89 -24.34
N PHE A 167 -0.08 -5.59 -25.10
CA PHE A 167 -0.69 -4.28 -25.28
C PHE A 167 -2.07 -4.16 -24.60
N THR A 168 -2.25 -4.76 -23.41
CA THR A 168 -3.38 -4.40 -22.53
C THR A 168 -3.28 -2.95 -22.10
N ASP A 169 -4.42 -2.33 -21.79
CA ASP A 169 -4.52 -0.91 -21.44
C ASP A 169 -3.58 -0.59 -20.26
N ARG A 170 -3.58 -1.46 -19.25
CA ARG A 170 -2.70 -1.38 -18.08
C ARG A 170 -1.22 -1.51 -18.44
N ALA A 171 -0.86 -2.41 -19.36
CA ALA A 171 0.54 -2.61 -19.76
C ALA A 171 1.06 -1.44 -20.62
N VAL A 172 0.23 -0.88 -21.51
CA VAL A 172 0.58 0.31 -22.31
C VAL A 172 0.70 1.54 -21.41
N TYR A 173 -0.28 1.80 -20.55
CA TYR A 173 -0.25 2.89 -19.56
C TYR A 173 1.01 2.85 -18.70
N TYR A 174 1.32 1.68 -18.13
CA TYR A 174 2.49 1.52 -17.27
C TYR A 174 3.80 1.79 -18.00
N ARG A 175 3.97 1.27 -19.23
CA ARG A 175 5.18 1.51 -20.03
C ARG A 175 5.32 2.97 -20.44
N ALA A 176 4.23 3.61 -20.85
CA ALA A 176 4.22 5.03 -21.18
C ALA A 176 4.63 5.89 -19.96
N LYS A 177 4.06 5.64 -18.78
CA LYS A 177 4.42 6.34 -17.53
C LYS A 177 5.87 6.15 -17.10
N LYS A 178 6.46 4.98 -17.39
CA LYS A 178 7.85 4.66 -17.06
C LYS A 178 8.84 5.03 -18.17
N ASN A 179 8.37 5.61 -19.28
CA ASN A 179 9.16 5.91 -20.46
C ASN A 179 9.94 4.68 -21.01
N PHE A 180 9.32 3.49 -20.87
CA PHE A 180 9.86 2.26 -21.44
C PHE A 180 9.43 2.14 -22.91
N ASP A 181 10.39 1.97 -23.79
CA ASP A 181 10.12 1.71 -25.19
C ASP A 181 9.32 0.41 -25.35
N HIS A 182 8.22 0.49 -26.10
CA HIS A 182 7.32 -0.62 -26.36
C HIS A 182 8.02 -1.75 -27.15
N GLU A 183 9.03 -1.41 -27.96
CA GLU A 183 9.78 -2.36 -28.79
C GLU A 183 10.78 -3.21 -27.96
N ASN A 184 11.13 -2.76 -26.76
CA ASN A 184 12.10 -3.44 -25.89
C ASN A 184 11.50 -4.59 -25.07
N VAL A 185 10.17 -4.71 -25.02
CA VAL A 185 9.49 -5.78 -24.27
C VAL A 185 9.06 -6.87 -25.23
N ALA A 186 9.66 -8.06 -25.10
CA ALA A 186 9.24 -9.25 -25.82
C ALA A 186 8.44 -10.17 -24.90
N LEU A 187 7.50 -10.91 -25.51
CA LEU A 187 6.71 -11.91 -24.80
C LEU A 187 6.96 -13.30 -25.34
N SER A 188 7.23 -14.23 -24.44
CA SER A 188 7.20 -15.65 -24.68
C SER A 188 5.84 -16.22 -24.24
N ALA A 189 5.34 -17.21 -24.98
CA ALA A 189 4.15 -17.97 -24.60
C ALA A 189 4.57 -19.38 -24.18
N ALA A 190 4.33 -19.73 -22.92
CA ALA A 190 4.48 -21.10 -22.44
C ALA A 190 3.25 -21.92 -22.84
N VAL A 191 3.45 -22.96 -23.64
CA VAL A 191 2.45 -23.95 -24.00
C VAL A 191 2.71 -25.19 -23.14
N GLN A 192 1.91 -25.34 -22.11
CA GLN A 192 2.10 -26.35 -21.07
C GLN A 192 0.95 -27.34 -21.08
N MET A 193 1.22 -28.65 -20.96
CA MET A 193 0.17 -29.65 -20.76
C MET A 193 -0.75 -29.24 -19.61
N MET A 194 -2.06 -29.24 -19.86
CA MET A 194 -3.06 -28.89 -18.86
C MET A 194 -3.19 -30.05 -17.88
N ALA A 195 -2.91 -29.81 -16.60
CA ALA A 195 -3.32 -30.73 -15.56
C ALA A 195 -4.84 -30.59 -15.37
N ASP A 196 -5.59 -31.60 -15.78
CA ASP A 196 -7.04 -31.66 -15.54
C ASP A 196 -7.32 -31.89 -14.06
N SER A 197 -7.36 -30.79 -13.32
CA SER A 197 -7.32 -30.82 -11.87
C SER A 197 -8.70 -30.97 -11.26
N LYS A 198 -8.83 -31.99 -10.41
CA LYS A 198 -9.95 -32.09 -9.47
C LYS A 198 -9.76 -31.16 -8.28
N VAL A 199 -8.51 -30.86 -7.94
CA VAL A 199 -8.12 -30.00 -6.82
C VAL A 199 -6.87 -29.24 -7.24
N ALA A 200 -6.83 -27.94 -6.96
CA ALA A 200 -5.66 -27.13 -7.22
C ALA A 200 -5.54 -26.01 -6.19
N GLY A 201 -4.37 -25.39 -6.14
CA GLY A 201 -4.16 -24.24 -5.29
C GLY A 201 -2.71 -23.79 -5.23
N VAL A 202 -2.36 -23.19 -4.10
CA VAL A 202 -1.06 -22.53 -3.89
C VAL A 202 -0.37 -23.11 -2.66
N MET A 203 0.95 -23.01 -2.61
CA MET A 203 1.72 -23.36 -1.43
C MET A 203 2.95 -22.47 -1.26
N PHE A 204 3.33 -22.26 -0.02
CA PHE A 204 4.42 -21.39 0.38
C PHE A 204 5.40 -22.15 1.26
N THR A 205 6.70 -21.98 1.03
CA THR A 205 7.73 -22.51 1.92
C THR A 205 7.99 -21.62 3.13
N VAL A 206 7.06 -20.75 3.48
CA VAL A 206 7.09 -19.98 4.71
C VAL A 206 5.64 -19.72 5.08
N ASN A 207 5.33 -19.69 6.36
CA ASN A 207 4.01 -19.26 6.77
C ASN A 207 3.90 -17.76 6.53
N ILE A 208 3.19 -17.40 5.45
CA ILE A 208 3.05 -16.01 5.01
C ILE A 208 2.38 -15.11 6.06
N ALA A 209 1.64 -15.69 7.03
CA ALA A 209 0.94 -14.96 8.06
C ALA A 209 1.80 -14.55 9.27
N ASN A 210 2.94 -15.19 9.51
CA ASN A 210 3.79 -14.90 10.67
C ASN A 210 5.30 -14.96 10.39
N GLY A 211 5.69 -15.33 9.16
CA GLY A 211 7.07 -15.48 8.75
C GLY A 211 7.77 -16.71 9.33
N ASP A 212 7.03 -17.67 9.90
CA ASP A 212 7.58 -18.92 10.40
C ASP A 212 8.15 -19.74 9.24
N ASP A 213 9.48 -19.85 9.23
CA ASP A 213 10.25 -20.54 8.21
C ASP A 213 10.40 -22.04 8.50
N LYS A 214 9.86 -22.52 9.62
CA LYS A 214 9.79 -23.94 9.98
C LYS A 214 8.53 -24.62 9.48
N SER A 215 7.58 -23.87 8.90
CA SER A 215 6.35 -24.44 8.35
C SER A 215 6.19 -24.19 6.85
N ILE A 216 5.52 -25.13 6.19
CA ILE A 216 5.00 -25.01 4.83
C ILE A 216 3.49 -24.81 4.94
N MET A 217 2.97 -23.84 4.19
CA MET A 217 1.54 -23.57 4.11
C MET A 217 1.02 -24.04 2.75
N ILE A 218 0.00 -24.88 2.74
CA ILE A 218 -0.63 -25.41 1.51
C ILE A 218 -2.11 -25.03 1.53
N GLU A 219 -2.58 -24.45 0.44
CA GLU A 219 -3.99 -24.09 0.25
C GLU A 219 -4.55 -24.75 -1.01
N GLY A 220 -5.73 -25.36 -0.92
CA GLY A 220 -6.33 -26.08 -2.05
C GLY A 220 -7.86 -25.99 -2.09
N SER A 221 -8.42 -25.89 -3.29
CA SER A 221 -9.86 -25.93 -3.55
C SER A 221 -10.20 -26.87 -4.71
N TRP A 222 -11.49 -27.18 -4.89
CA TRP A 222 -12.00 -28.01 -5.99
C TRP A 222 -11.82 -27.32 -7.35
N GLY A 223 -11.57 -28.13 -8.39
CA GLY A 223 -11.42 -27.68 -9.78
C GLY A 223 -10.04 -27.11 -10.10
N LEU A 224 -10.02 -26.18 -11.06
CA LEU A 224 -8.83 -25.48 -11.56
C LEU A 224 -8.37 -24.37 -10.58
N GLY A 225 -7.05 -24.15 -10.49
CA GLY A 225 -6.44 -23.28 -9.49
C GLY A 225 -6.70 -21.77 -9.62
N GLU A 226 -7.26 -21.34 -10.75
CA GLU A 226 -7.51 -19.92 -11.07
C GLU A 226 -8.32 -19.21 -9.96
N TYR A 227 -9.36 -19.85 -9.44
CA TYR A 227 -10.21 -19.27 -8.40
C TYR A 227 -9.52 -19.14 -7.03
N VAL A 228 -8.52 -19.99 -6.75
CA VAL A 228 -7.70 -19.86 -5.54
C VAL A 228 -6.75 -18.68 -5.69
N VAL A 229 -6.11 -18.53 -6.86
CA VAL A 229 -5.18 -17.43 -7.15
C VAL A 229 -5.89 -16.08 -7.15
N GLN A 230 -7.13 -16.01 -7.66
CA GLN A 230 -7.94 -14.78 -7.69
C GLN A 230 -8.64 -14.46 -6.35
N GLY A 231 -8.67 -15.40 -5.39
CA GLY A 231 -9.38 -15.24 -4.12
C GLY A 231 -10.92 -15.33 -4.24
N THR A 232 -11.42 -15.94 -5.32
CA THR A 232 -12.85 -16.14 -5.59
C THR A 232 -13.46 -17.22 -4.67
N VAL A 233 -12.65 -18.19 -4.25
CA VAL A 233 -13.04 -19.27 -3.32
C VAL A 233 -12.18 -19.24 -2.07
N THR A 234 -12.74 -19.64 -0.93
CA THR A 234 -11.98 -19.86 0.31
C THR A 234 -11.45 -21.31 0.31
N PRO A 235 -10.15 -21.54 0.09
CA PRO A 235 -9.59 -22.89 0.00
C PRO A 235 -9.47 -23.55 1.38
N ASP A 236 -9.26 -24.86 1.40
CA ASP A 236 -8.76 -25.55 2.59
C ASP A 236 -7.33 -25.10 2.87
N ASN A 237 -6.94 -25.03 4.14
CA ASN A 237 -5.61 -24.59 4.56
C ASN A 237 -4.94 -25.67 5.42
N PHE A 238 -3.69 -26.02 5.08
CA PHE A 238 -2.87 -26.98 5.79
C PHE A 238 -1.54 -26.33 6.18
N ILE A 239 -1.12 -26.53 7.43
CA ILE A 239 0.20 -26.13 7.93
C ILE A 239 1.00 -27.39 8.22
N ILE A 240 2.18 -27.50 7.63
CA ILE A 240 3.03 -28.69 7.67
C ILE A 240 4.36 -28.30 8.31
N ASN A 241 4.84 -29.11 9.26
CA ASN A 241 6.17 -28.93 9.82
C ASN A 241 7.23 -29.33 8.79
N LYS A 242 8.17 -28.43 8.51
CA LYS A 242 9.22 -28.68 7.51
C LYS A 242 10.19 -29.78 7.90
N GLU A 243 10.45 -30.01 9.18
CA GLU A 243 11.45 -30.99 9.62
C GLU A 243 10.96 -32.41 9.35
N ASP A 244 9.78 -32.76 9.86
CA ASP A 244 9.24 -34.12 9.85
C ASP A 244 8.07 -34.34 8.88
N LEU A 245 7.63 -33.29 8.17
CA LEU A 245 6.52 -33.29 7.21
C LEU A 245 5.16 -33.66 7.81
N THR A 246 5.00 -33.53 9.13
CA THR A 246 3.73 -33.78 9.80
C THR A 246 2.75 -32.62 9.57
N ILE A 247 1.47 -32.95 9.37
CA ILE A 247 0.39 -31.95 9.26
C ILE A 247 0.11 -31.42 10.66
N ALA A 248 0.60 -30.22 10.96
CA ALA A 248 0.44 -29.56 12.25
C ALA A 248 -0.98 -29.02 12.45
N SER A 249 -1.61 -28.50 11.40
CA SER A 249 -3.02 -28.10 11.43
C SER A 249 -3.69 -28.19 10.07
N ARG A 250 -5.03 -28.36 10.09
CA ARG A 250 -5.90 -28.33 8.91
C ARG A 250 -7.13 -27.49 9.20
N HIS A 251 -7.54 -26.65 8.25
CA HIS A 251 -8.79 -25.89 8.29
C HIS A 251 -9.55 -26.19 7.00
N ILE A 252 -10.72 -26.83 7.13
CA ILE A 252 -11.56 -27.22 6.00
C ILE A 252 -12.67 -26.19 5.84
N ASN A 253 -12.70 -25.53 4.70
CA ASN A 253 -13.65 -24.48 4.39
C ASN A 253 -14.70 -24.96 3.40
N GLU A 254 -15.85 -24.28 3.39
CA GLU A 254 -16.90 -24.53 2.42
C GLU A 254 -16.51 -23.97 1.04
N LYS A 255 -16.33 -24.87 0.07
CA LYS A 255 -15.92 -24.58 -1.30
C LYS A 255 -17.14 -24.71 -2.22
N ALA A 256 -17.98 -23.68 -2.25
CA ALA A 256 -19.31 -23.74 -2.88
C ALA A 256 -19.29 -23.77 -4.42
N ILE A 257 -18.20 -23.32 -5.04
CA ILE A 257 -18.02 -23.25 -6.49
C ILE A 257 -16.65 -23.80 -6.89
N GLU A 258 -16.56 -24.34 -8.09
CA GLU A 258 -15.35 -24.83 -8.72
C GLU A 258 -15.30 -24.39 -10.18
N LEU A 259 -14.09 -24.21 -10.70
CA LEU A 259 -13.85 -23.95 -12.12
C LEU A 259 -13.46 -25.28 -12.79
N VAL A 260 -14.23 -25.72 -13.78
CA VAL A 260 -14.01 -27.00 -14.47
C VAL A 260 -13.85 -26.80 -15.97
N ARG A 261 -13.23 -27.78 -16.63
CA ARG A 261 -13.05 -27.79 -18.08
C ARG A 261 -14.38 -28.01 -18.80
N LYS A 262 -14.59 -27.28 -19.88
CA LYS A 262 -15.66 -27.58 -20.84
C LYS A 262 -15.20 -28.60 -21.89
N PRO A 263 -16.06 -29.55 -22.29
CA PRO A 263 -15.83 -30.36 -23.48
C PRO A 263 -15.71 -29.46 -24.72
N GLY A 264 -14.58 -29.53 -25.43
CA GLY A 264 -14.34 -28.74 -26.66
C GLY A 264 -13.54 -27.45 -26.48
N GLY A 265 -13.14 -27.11 -25.25
CA GLY A 265 -12.29 -25.95 -24.94
C GLY A 265 -12.93 -24.96 -23.96
N ASP A 266 -12.13 -24.09 -23.35
CA ASP A 266 -12.53 -23.14 -22.29
C ASP A 266 -12.95 -23.79 -20.95
N VAL A 267 -13.40 -22.96 -20.02
CA VAL A 267 -13.76 -23.33 -18.64
C VAL A 267 -15.18 -22.86 -18.31
N GLU A 268 -15.83 -23.54 -17.35
CA GLU A 268 -17.09 -23.09 -16.73
C GLU A 268 -16.97 -23.11 -15.21
N GLU A 269 -17.67 -22.17 -14.59
CA GLU A 269 -18.01 -22.27 -13.19
C GLU A 269 -19.11 -23.31 -12.99
N ARG A 270 -18.94 -24.14 -11.96
CA ARG A 270 -19.94 -25.09 -11.50
C ARG A 270 -20.11 -24.97 -9.99
N LYS A 271 -21.33 -25.18 -9.51
CA LYS A 271 -21.59 -25.35 -8.07
C LYS A 271 -21.10 -26.73 -7.63
N VAL A 272 -20.32 -26.74 -6.56
CA VAL A 272 -19.88 -27.99 -5.93
C VAL A 272 -21.07 -28.61 -5.19
N PRO A 273 -21.35 -29.91 -5.33
CA PRO A 273 -22.38 -30.59 -4.55
C PRO A 273 -22.20 -30.38 -3.05
N GLU A 274 -23.29 -30.20 -2.28
CA GLU A 274 -23.22 -29.85 -0.84
C GLU A 274 -22.36 -30.82 -0.01
N ASP A 275 -22.41 -32.11 -0.35
CA ASP A 275 -21.62 -33.17 0.31
C ASP A 275 -20.11 -32.99 0.11
N LEU A 276 -19.70 -32.46 -1.06
CA LEU A 276 -18.31 -32.21 -1.42
C LEU A 276 -17.85 -30.81 -1.01
N ALA A 277 -18.75 -29.83 -0.97
CA ALA A 277 -18.42 -28.44 -0.65
C ALA A 277 -17.76 -28.32 0.73
N LYS A 278 -18.17 -29.14 1.70
CA LYS A 278 -17.62 -29.15 3.07
C LYS A 278 -16.58 -30.24 3.32
N ALA A 279 -16.27 -31.06 2.32
CA ALA A 279 -15.26 -32.10 2.42
C ALA A 279 -13.84 -31.55 2.26
N GLN A 280 -12.86 -32.25 2.81
CA GLN A 280 -11.43 -31.96 2.63
C GLN A 280 -11.03 -32.21 1.16
N ALA A 281 -10.46 -31.20 0.50
CA ALA A 281 -10.11 -31.28 -0.92
C ALA A 281 -8.92 -32.23 -1.19
N LEU A 282 -7.84 -32.08 -0.42
CA LEU A 282 -6.62 -32.87 -0.52
C LEU A 282 -6.66 -34.09 0.39
N THR A 283 -6.09 -35.23 -0.01
CA THR A 283 -5.81 -36.30 0.98
C THR A 283 -4.55 -35.97 1.79
N ASP A 284 -4.41 -36.56 2.98
CA ASP A 284 -3.25 -36.33 3.84
C ASP A 284 -1.95 -36.75 3.14
N GLU A 285 -1.98 -37.82 2.35
CA GLU A 285 -0.83 -38.25 1.55
C GLU A 285 -0.43 -37.21 0.50
N GLN A 286 -1.41 -36.55 -0.13
CA GLN A 286 -1.17 -35.50 -1.12
C GLN A 286 -0.60 -34.24 -0.46
N VAL A 287 -1.06 -33.88 0.74
CA VAL A 287 -0.49 -32.77 1.53
C VAL A 287 0.99 -33.02 1.82
N VAL A 288 1.34 -34.22 2.28
CA VAL A 288 2.73 -34.60 2.58
C VAL A 288 3.59 -34.64 1.30
N GLN A 289 3.03 -35.12 0.19
CA GLN A 289 3.71 -35.14 -1.10
C GLN A 289 4.03 -33.73 -1.61
N LEU A 290 3.06 -32.81 -1.54
CA LEU A 290 3.25 -31.40 -1.88
C LEU A 290 4.30 -30.74 -0.99
N ALA A 291 4.28 -30.99 0.32
CA ALA A 291 5.28 -30.45 1.24
C ALA A 291 6.70 -30.99 0.94
N THR A 292 6.81 -32.24 0.48
CA THR A 292 8.08 -32.81 0.03
C THR A 292 8.61 -32.07 -1.20
N TYR A 293 7.75 -31.77 -2.17
CA TYR A 293 8.12 -30.98 -3.36
C TYR A 293 8.51 -29.54 -2.99
N ALA A 294 7.73 -28.89 -2.12
CA ALA A 294 8.04 -27.56 -1.61
C ALA A 294 9.45 -27.47 -1.00
N LYS A 295 9.84 -28.44 -0.16
CA LYS A 295 11.21 -28.51 0.40
C LYS A 295 12.28 -28.66 -0.67
N ALA A 296 12.04 -29.51 -1.68
CA ALA A 296 12.99 -29.74 -2.76
C ALA A 296 13.20 -28.46 -3.59
N ILE A 297 12.12 -27.75 -3.90
CA ILE A 297 12.14 -26.49 -4.65
C ILE A 297 12.83 -25.39 -3.83
N GLU A 298 12.46 -25.18 -2.56
CA GLU A 298 13.11 -24.20 -1.68
C GLU A 298 14.63 -24.46 -1.55
N LYS A 299 15.02 -25.72 -1.37
CA LYS A 299 16.43 -26.11 -1.27
C LYS A 299 17.20 -25.77 -2.55
N HIS A 300 16.59 -25.95 -3.71
CA HIS A 300 17.21 -25.63 -5.01
C HIS A 300 17.37 -24.12 -5.22
N TYR A 301 16.31 -23.34 -4.95
CA TYR A 301 16.31 -21.90 -5.21
C TYR A 301 17.03 -21.08 -4.12
N GLY A 302 17.17 -21.63 -2.90
CA GLY A 302 17.88 -20.99 -1.79
C GLY A 302 17.16 -19.79 -1.16
N CYS A 303 15.86 -19.63 -1.45
CA CYS A 303 14.99 -18.60 -0.91
C CYS A 303 13.59 -19.16 -0.66
N TYR A 304 12.73 -18.41 0.05
CA TYR A 304 11.34 -18.80 0.21
C TYR A 304 10.63 -18.77 -1.14
N MET A 305 9.73 -19.72 -1.35
CA MET A 305 9.08 -19.95 -2.63
C MET A 305 7.56 -19.88 -2.50
N ASP A 306 6.93 -19.27 -3.51
CA ASP A 306 5.51 -19.23 -3.82
C ASP A 306 5.28 -20.15 -5.03
N MET A 307 4.42 -21.16 -4.88
CA MET A 307 4.23 -22.23 -5.87
C MET A 307 2.75 -22.52 -6.11
N GLU A 308 2.40 -22.75 -7.37
CA GLU A 308 1.08 -23.22 -7.78
C GLU A 308 1.14 -24.72 -8.06
N TRP A 309 0.09 -25.44 -7.69
CA TRP A 309 0.02 -26.90 -7.84
C TRP A 309 -1.38 -27.38 -8.21
N ALA A 310 -1.45 -28.58 -8.76
CA ALA A 310 -2.69 -29.26 -9.10
C ALA A 310 -2.62 -30.77 -8.80
N VAL A 311 -3.76 -31.35 -8.45
CA VAL A 311 -4.00 -32.79 -8.38
C VAL A 311 -4.99 -33.14 -9.47
N ASP A 312 -4.57 -33.98 -10.41
CA ASP A 312 -5.43 -34.40 -11.49
C ASP A 312 -6.45 -35.48 -11.09
N HIS A 313 -7.39 -35.77 -11.98
CA HIS A 313 -8.39 -36.83 -11.78
C HIS A 313 -7.77 -38.24 -11.62
N GLN A 314 -6.49 -38.43 -11.99
CA GLN A 314 -5.73 -39.67 -11.78
C GLN A 314 -4.94 -39.67 -10.44
N ASN A 315 -5.15 -38.66 -9.59
CA ASN A 315 -4.45 -38.43 -8.31
C ASN A 315 -2.96 -38.10 -8.45
N ARG A 316 -2.47 -37.71 -9.64
CA ARG A 316 -1.10 -37.25 -9.80
C ARG A 316 -0.99 -35.80 -9.35
N VAL A 317 0.00 -35.52 -8.52
CA VAL A 317 0.34 -34.17 -8.05
C VAL A 317 1.29 -33.52 -9.05
N TRP A 318 0.98 -32.30 -9.46
CA TRP A 318 1.72 -31.51 -10.44
C TRP A 318 2.09 -30.15 -9.86
N ILE A 319 3.31 -29.69 -10.10
CA ILE A 319 3.75 -28.31 -9.83
C ILE A 319 3.56 -27.50 -11.11
N LEU A 320 2.71 -26.48 -11.04
CA LEU A 320 2.31 -25.67 -12.19
C LEU A 320 3.17 -24.43 -12.37
N GLN A 321 3.73 -23.88 -11.29
CA GLN A 321 4.60 -22.70 -11.30
C GLN A 321 5.37 -22.61 -9.98
N ALA A 322 6.55 -22.00 -9.99
CA ALA A 322 7.27 -21.59 -8.79
C ALA A 322 7.99 -20.26 -9.01
N ARG A 323 7.99 -19.41 -7.98
CA ARG A 323 8.77 -18.16 -7.96
C ARG A 323 9.20 -17.81 -6.54
N PRO A 324 10.23 -16.95 -6.38
CA PRO A 324 10.59 -16.43 -5.06
C PRO A 324 9.44 -15.69 -4.39
N GLU A 325 9.20 -15.96 -3.11
CA GLU A 325 8.30 -15.18 -2.26
C GLU A 325 8.95 -13.79 -2.01
N THR A 326 8.17 -12.71 -2.00
CA THR A 326 8.70 -11.34 -2.13
C THR A 326 8.83 -10.55 -0.83
N VAL A 327 8.06 -10.88 0.21
CA VAL A 327 8.00 -10.12 1.48
C VAL A 327 9.03 -10.66 2.48
N TRP A 328 8.99 -11.96 2.74
CA TRP A 328 9.85 -12.62 3.71
C TRP A 328 11.23 -12.96 3.14
N SER A 329 11.36 -13.21 1.82
CA SER A 329 12.71 -13.39 1.22
C SER A 329 13.55 -12.11 1.27
N LYS A 330 12.93 -10.93 1.22
CA LYS A 330 13.63 -9.64 1.42
C LYS A 330 14.09 -9.50 2.87
N LYS A 331 13.22 -9.77 3.84
CA LYS A 331 13.58 -9.81 5.28
C LYS A 331 14.63 -10.87 5.63
N ASN A 332 14.65 -12.04 4.97
CA ASN A 332 15.63 -13.10 5.25
C ASN A 332 17.04 -12.74 4.74
N LYS A 333 17.13 -12.03 3.61
CA LYS A 333 18.40 -11.44 3.14
C LYS A 333 18.92 -10.37 4.13
N GLU A 334 18.02 -9.65 4.79
CA GLU A 334 18.36 -8.67 5.84
C GLU A 334 18.69 -9.36 7.19
N LYS A 335 18.01 -10.46 7.55
CA LYS A 335 18.28 -11.28 8.76
C LYS A 335 19.67 -11.93 8.76
N LYS A 336 20.21 -12.32 7.60
CA LYS A 336 21.60 -12.82 7.53
C LYS A 336 22.66 -11.77 7.92
N ALA A 337 22.28 -10.51 8.13
CA ALA A 337 23.13 -9.43 8.61
C ALA A 337 22.78 -8.93 10.04
N GLY A 338 21.86 -9.56 10.76
CA GLY A 338 21.43 -9.10 12.10
C GLY A 338 21.07 -10.23 13.06
N THR A 339 21.55 -10.13 14.29
CA THR A 339 21.44 -11.11 15.38
C THR A 339 19.98 -11.48 15.70
N GLU A 340 19.71 -12.79 15.84
CA GLU A 340 18.39 -13.37 16.12
C GLU A 340 17.83 -13.03 17.51
N VAL A 341 16.53 -12.78 17.57
CA VAL A 341 15.71 -12.83 18.80
C VAL A 341 14.77 -14.04 18.70
N LYS A 342 14.77 -14.92 19.71
CA LYS A 342 13.89 -16.09 19.81
C LYS A 342 12.53 -15.72 20.42
N LEU A 343 11.43 -16.18 19.81
CA LEU A 343 10.08 -16.18 20.39
C LEU A 343 9.67 -17.62 20.74
N THR A 344 9.03 -17.80 21.89
CA THR A 344 8.59 -19.08 22.44
C THR A 344 7.07 -19.08 22.66
N THR A 345 6.41 -20.18 22.28
CA THR A 345 5.00 -20.62 22.50
C THR A 345 4.00 -20.51 21.32
N ASP A 346 3.23 -21.60 21.12
CA ASP A 346 2.18 -21.78 20.11
C ASP A 346 0.89 -21.07 20.56
N HIS A 347 0.38 -20.14 19.74
CA HIS A 347 -0.86 -19.40 20.02
C HIS A 347 -1.91 -19.69 18.96
N LYS A 348 -3.14 -20.04 19.39
CA LYS A 348 -4.26 -20.39 18.50
C LYS A 348 -4.77 -19.16 17.77
N VAL A 349 -4.65 -19.14 16.44
CA VAL A 349 -5.16 -18.07 15.57
C VAL A 349 -6.67 -18.23 15.35
N LEU A 350 -7.42 -17.14 15.50
CA LEU A 350 -8.88 -17.08 15.27
C LEU A 350 -9.23 -16.52 13.88
N VAL A 351 -8.56 -15.43 13.45
CA VAL A 351 -8.89 -14.72 12.21
C VAL A 351 -7.62 -14.08 11.62
N LYS A 352 -7.52 -13.96 10.29
CA LYS A 352 -6.46 -13.19 9.60
C LYS A 352 -7.04 -12.15 8.63
N GLY A 353 -6.33 -11.04 8.45
CA GLY A 353 -6.70 -9.91 7.58
C GLY A 353 -5.48 -9.17 7.04
N LEU A 354 -5.71 -8.06 6.36
CA LEU A 354 -4.65 -7.15 5.91
C LEU A 354 -4.14 -6.31 7.08
N PRO A 355 -2.80 -6.13 7.22
CA PRO A 355 -2.19 -5.32 8.28
C PRO A 355 -2.37 -3.83 7.95
N ALA A 356 -3.53 -3.27 8.28
CA ALA A 356 -3.88 -1.89 7.94
C ALA A 356 -3.08 -0.88 8.77
N SER A 357 -3.00 -1.06 10.09
CA SER A 357 -2.24 -0.20 10.99
C SER A 357 -1.39 -1.08 11.92
N PRO A 358 -0.06 -0.97 11.91
CA PRO A 358 0.82 -1.90 12.60
C PRO A 358 0.75 -1.74 14.12
N GLY A 359 0.88 -2.84 14.85
CA GLY A 359 0.96 -2.87 16.30
C GLY A 359 0.35 -4.13 16.89
N MET A 360 0.50 -4.33 18.20
CA MET A 360 -0.05 -5.49 18.91
C MET A 360 -0.85 -5.02 20.13
N ALA A 361 -2.00 -5.62 20.34
CA ALA A 361 -2.90 -5.29 21.45
C ALA A 361 -3.72 -6.52 21.86
N ALA A 362 -4.11 -6.62 23.12
CA ALA A 362 -4.98 -7.70 23.59
C ALA A 362 -6.06 -7.16 24.52
N GLY A 363 -7.27 -7.65 24.37
CA GLY A 363 -8.41 -7.28 25.20
C GLY A 363 -9.69 -7.97 24.76
N LYS A 364 -10.82 -7.49 25.30
CA LYS A 364 -12.13 -8.09 25.05
C LYS A 364 -12.65 -7.67 23.69
N CYS A 365 -12.90 -8.64 22.83
CA CYS A 365 -13.63 -8.48 21.60
C CYS A 365 -15.03 -7.93 21.87
N HIS A 366 -15.45 -6.93 21.12
CA HIS A 366 -16.84 -6.51 21.07
C HIS A 366 -17.26 -6.40 19.61
N VAL A 367 -18.14 -7.31 19.21
CA VAL A 367 -18.68 -7.35 17.84
C VAL A 367 -19.88 -6.42 17.77
N ILE A 368 -19.78 -5.41 16.90
CA ILE A 368 -20.85 -4.43 16.66
C ILE A 368 -21.03 -4.34 15.15
N THR A 369 -22.23 -4.63 14.64
CA THR A 369 -22.54 -4.62 13.20
C THR A 369 -23.39 -3.44 12.75
N ASP A 370 -24.04 -2.71 13.68
CA ASP A 370 -24.83 -1.51 13.41
C ASP A 370 -24.30 -0.33 14.27
N PRO A 371 -24.06 0.86 13.69
CA PRO A 371 -23.58 2.03 14.44
C PRO A 371 -24.47 2.45 15.62
N LYS A 372 -25.76 2.10 15.63
CA LYS A 372 -26.68 2.45 16.74
C LYS A 372 -26.27 1.82 18.08
N ASP A 373 -25.56 0.71 18.03
CA ASP A 373 -25.17 -0.08 19.19
C ASP A 373 -23.79 0.35 19.74
N ILE A 374 -23.16 1.39 19.15
CA ILE A 374 -21.86 1.95 19.60
C ILE A 374 -21.87 2.39 21.07
N ASN A 375 -23.04 2.77 21.60
CA ASN A 375 -23.17 3.19 23.00
C ASN A 375 -22.86 2.05 24.00
N GLU A 376 -22.91 0.80 23.55
CA GLU A 376 -22.60 -0.39 24.35
C GLU A 376 -21.10 -0.70 24.40
N PHE A 377 -20.28 -0.09 23.52
CA PHE A 377 -18.84 -0.32 23.43
C PHE A 377 -18.06 0.34 24.57
N GLN A 378 -17.23 -0.44 25.27
CA GLN A 378 -16.46 0.00 26.42
C GLN A 378 -15.01 0.35 26.04
N GLU A 379 -14.40 1.22 26.83
CA GLU A 379 -13.01 1.60 26.65
C GLU A 379 -12.07 0.44 27.01
N GLY A 380 -11.07 0.18 26.16
CA GLY A 380 -10.16 -0.96 26.33
C GLY A 380 -10.56 -2.22 25.54
N GLU A 381 -11.68 -2.19 24.80
CA GLU A 381 -12.16 -3.33 24.01
C GLU A 381 -11.56 -3.36 22.60
N VAL A 382 -11.61 -4.52 21.94
CA VAL A 382 -11.25 -4.68 20.53
C VAL A 382 -12.53 -4.57 19.71
N LEU A 383 -12.60 -3.55 18.84
CA LEU A 383 -13.75 -3.32 17.98
C LEU A 383 -13.72 -4.30 16.80
N VAL A 384 -14.78 -5.11 16.67
CA VAL A 384 -14.95 -6.02 15.53
C VAL A 384 -16.23 -5.65 14.78
N THR A 385 -16.12 -5.33 13.50
CA THR A 385 -17.27 -4.89 12.70
C THR A 385 -17.14 -5.28 11.23
N THR A 386 -18.20 -5.11 10.44
CA THR A 386 -18.17 -5.42 9.00
C THR A 386 -17.31 -4.40 8.24
N MET A 387 -17.56 -3.11 8.50
CA MET A 387 -16.85 -1.98 7.90
C MET A 387 -17.12 -0.73 8.76
N THR A 388 -16.16 0.19 8.85
CA THR A 388 -16.34 1.46 9.57
C THR A 388 -16.71 2.60 8.62
N SER A 389 -17.58 3.49 9.07
CA SER A 389 -17.86 4.83 8.52
C SER A 389 -17.49 5.92 9.56
N PRO A 390 -17.57 7.23 9.25
CA PRO A 390 -17.28 8.29 10.22
C PRO A 390 -18.04 8.20 11.55
N ASP A 391 -19.25 7.61 11.54
CA ASP A 391 -20.06 7.41 12.75
C ASP A 391 -19.41 6.46 13.77
N TRP A 392 -18.44 5.64 13.34
CA TRP A 392 -17.72 4.68 14.19
C TRP A 392 -16.55 5.27 14.95
N VAL A 393 -16.13 6.50 14.62
CA VAL A 393 -14.96 7.16 15.23
C VAL A 393 -15.01 7.18 16.77
N PRO A 394 -16.15 7.43 17.44
CA PRO A 394 -16.24 7.36 18.90
C PRO A 394 -15.90 5.98 19.49
N ALA A 395 -16.32 4.89 18.83
CA ALA A 395 -15.98 3.53 19.24
C ALA A 395 -14.52 3.20 18.92
N MET A 396 -14.04 3.62 17.74
CA MET A 396 -12.66 3.39 17.31
C MET A 396 -11.65 3.99 18.30
N LYS A 397 -11.94 5.16 18.88
CA LYS A 397 -11.06 5.80 19.87
C LYS A 397 -10.98 5.09 21.21
N LYS A 398 -12.08 4.45 21.61
CA LYS A 398 -12.14 3.62 22.81
C LYS A 398 -11.47 2.26 22.61
N ALA A 399 -11.26 1.87 21.35
CA ALA A 399 -10.78 0.55 20.99
C ALA A 399 -9.27 0.46 21.11
N ILE A 400 -8.77 -0.62 21.71
CA ILE A 400 -7.32 -0.91 21.76
C ILE A 400 -6.80 -1.56 20.48
N ALA A 401 -7.71 -2.08 19.65
CA ALA A 401 -7.47 -2.58 18.31
C ALA A 401 -8.79 -2.66 17.53
N ILE A 402 -8.69 -2.66 16.20
CA ILE A 402 -9.85 -2.68 15.31
C ILE A 402 -9.68 -3.82 14.30
N VAL A 403 -10.74 -4.62 14.12
CA VAL A 403 -10.81 -5.70 13.14
C VAL A 403 -12.03 -5.51 12.25
N THR A 404 -11.86 -5.45 10.94
CA THR A 404 -13.00 -5.36 10.00
C THR A 404 -13.07 -6.52 9.01
N ASP A 405 -14.30 -6.98 8.72
CA ASP A 405 -14.53 -8.03 7.73
C ASP A 405 -14.14 -7.58 6.33
N ALA A 406 -14.47 -6.34 5.98
CA ALA A 406 -14.26 -5.75 4.68
C ALA A 406 -13.36 -4.52 4.75
N GLY A 407 -12.73 -4.17 3.62
CA GLY A 407 -11.88 -3.00 3.47
C GLY A 407 -10.44 -3.35 3.08
N GLY A 408 -9.83 -2.47 2.27
CA GLY A 408 -8.43 -2.55 1.86
C GLY A 408 -7.53 -1.60 2.65
N MET A 409 -6.26 -1.54 2.28
CA MET A 409 -5.24 -0.71 2.94
C MET A 409 -5.54 0.80 2.95
N THR A 410 -6.49 1.27 2.15
CA THR A 410 -6.89 2.68 2.00
C THR A 410 -8.32 2.94 2.49
N CYS A 411 -9.01 1.96 3.08
CA CYS A 411 -10.37 2.17 3.56
C CYS A 411 -10.41 3.06 4.82
N HIS A 412 -11.60 3.55 5.17
CA HIS A 412 -11.83 4.40 6.34
C HIS A 412 -11.19 3.84 7.63
N ALA A 413 -11.38 2.54 7.91
CA ALA A 413 -10.78 1.88 9.08
C ALA A 413 -9.25 1.96 9.05
N SER A 414 -8.64 1.72 7.89
CA SER A 414 -7.19 1.74 7.70
C SER A 414 -6.60 3.14 7.88
N ILE A 415 -7.26 4.17 7.34
CA ILE A 415 -6.80 5.56 7.43
C ILE A 415 -6.89 6.04 8.88
N VAL A 416 -8.07 5.95 9.48
CA VAL A 416 -8.31 6.47 10.83
C VAL A 416 -7.49 5.70 11.88
N SER A 417 -7.34 4.38 11.75
CA SER A 417 -6.56 3.60 12.71
C SER A 417 -5.06 3.87 12.64
N ARG A 418 -4.52 4.19 11.45
CA ARG A 418 -3.12 4.66 11.31
C ARG A 418 -2.92 6.00 11.98
N GLU A 419 -3.87 6.91 11.82
CA GLU A 419 -3.82 8.24 12.43
C GLU A 419 -3.92 8.17 13.95
N LEU A 420 -4.76 7.27 14.49
CA LEU A 420 -4.91 7.02 15.93
C LEU A 420 -3.83 6.09 16.50
N GLY A 421 -2.94 5.55 15.66
CA GLY A 421 -1.92 4.57 16.10
C GLY A 421 -2.50 3.28 16.70
N ILE A 422 -3.75 2.98 16.39
CA ILE A 422 -4.47 1.81 16.88
C ILE A 422 -4.15 0.63 15.95
N PRO A 423 -3.70 -0.52 16.48
CA PRO A 423 -3.52 -1.74 15.72
C PRO A 423 -4.81 -2.08 14.94
N CYS A 424 -4.71 -2.19 13.62
CA CYS A 424 -5.88 -2.44 12.78
C CYS A 424 -5.63 -3.52 11.73
N VAL A 425 -6.58 -4.46 11.68
CA VAL A 425 -6.63 -5.56 10.72
C VAL A 425 -7.92 -5.42 9.91
N VAL A 426 -7.82 -5.31 8.58
CA VAL A 426 -8.99 -5.10 7.72
C VAL A 426 -9.16 -6.21 6.70
N GLY A 427 -10.36 -6.38 6.17
CA GLY A 427 -10.60 -7.32 5.08
C GLY A 427 -10.50 -8.79 5.52
N THR A 428 -10.84 -9.12 6.77
CA THR A 428 -10.70 -10.51 7.26
C THR A 428 -11.53 -11.52 6.47
N LYS A 429 -12.68 -11.11 5.93
CA LYS A 429 -13.49 -11.93 5.02
C LYS A 429 -12.72 -12.36 3.78
N SER A 430 -11.92 -11.45 3.22
CA SER A 430 -11.13 -11.70 1.99
C SER A 430 -9.82 -12.46 2.24
N ARG A 431 -9.41 -12.60 3.51
CA ARG A 431 -8.08 -13.12 3.89
C ARG A 431 -8.13 -14.35 4.79
N SER A 432 -9.26 -14.61 5.43
CA SER A 432 -9.47 -15.76 6.30
C SER A 432 -10.98 -16.03 6.42
N VAL A 433 -11.63 -15.47 7.42
CA VAL A 433 -13.04 -15.68 7.76
C VAL A 433 -13.64 -14.35 8.22
N GLU A 434 -14.96 -14.21 8.12
CA GLU A 434 -15.66 -13.05 8.68
C GLU A 434 -15.44 -13.00 10.20
N ALA A 435 -14.72 -11.98 10.67
CA ALA A 435 -14.43 -11.76 12.07
C ALA A 435 -15.71 -11.57 12.88
N THR A 436 -16.72 -10.90 12.32
CA THR A 436 -18.02 -10.70 12.98
C THR A 436 -18.81 -11.99 13.22
N LYS A 437 -18.52 -13.07 12.47
CA LYS A 437 -19.18 -14.39 12.65
C LYS A 437 -18.40 -15.32 13.57
N VAL A 438 -17.08 -15.16 13.64
CA VAL A 438 -16.17 -16.07 14.35
C VAL A 438 -15.85 -15.58 15.75
N LEU A 439 -15.64 -14.27 15.91
CA LEU A 439 -15.38 -13.66 17.20
C LEU A 439 -16.71 -13.38 17.91
N LYS A 440 -16.71 -13.48 19.25
CA LYS A 440 -17.89 -13.21 20.06
C LYS A 440 -17.64 -12.04 21.00
N SER A 441 -18.64 -11.19 21.18
CA SER A 441 -18.55 -10.12 22.19
C SER A 441 -18.25 -10.68 23.58
N GLY A 442 -17.30 -10.07 24.28
CA GLY A 442 -16.76 -10.50 25.57
C GLY A 442 -15.58 -11.50 25.51
N GLN A 443 -15.24 -12.04 24.34
CA GLN A 443 -14.14 -12.98 24.14
C GLN A 443 -12.78 -12.27 24.26
N ASP A 444 -11.86 -12.81 25.04
CA ASP A 444 -10.50 -12.28 25.10
C ASP A 444 -9.72 -12.66 23.83
N ILE A 445 -9.15 -11.67 23.15
CA ILE A 445 -8.38 -11.85 21.90
C ILE A 445 -7.11 -11.02 21.89
N THR A 446 -6.11 -11.46 21.13
CA THR A 446 -4.88 -10.71 20.87
C THR A 446 -4.76 -10.39 19.40
N ILE A 447 -4.61 -9.12 19.06
CA ILE A 447 -4.42 -8.63 17.69
C ILE A 447 -2.93 -8.39 17.47
N ASP A 448 -2.38 -9.03 16.44
CA ASP A 448 -1.11 -8.69 15.80
C ASP A 448 -1.43 -8.03 14.46
N ALA A 449 -1.60 -6.72 14.49
CA ALA A 449 -1.90 -5.95 13.29
C ALA A 449 -0.66 -5.66 12.44
N GLN A 450 0.54 -6.00 12.92
CA GLN A 450 1.75 -5.95 12.10
C GLN A 450 1.76 -7.08 11.07
N ASN A 451 1.28 -8.26 11.46
CA ASN A 451 1.18 -9.41 10.57
C ASN A 451 -0.26 -9.71 10.11
N GLY A 452 -1.24 -8.96 10.61
CA GLY A 452 -2.65 -9.08 10.21
C GLY A 452 -3.35 -10.28 10.84
N VAL A 453 -2.99 -10.68 12.06
CA VAL A 453 -3.44 -11.92 12.72
C VAL A 453 -4.17 -11.62 14.02
N VAL A 454 -5.24 -12.37 14.30
CA VAL A 454 -6.02 -12.31 15.55
C VAL A 454 -5.92 -13.66 16.25
N TYR A 455 -5.46 -13.70 17.49
CA TYR A 455 -5.29 -14.89 18.33
C TYR A 455 -6.37 -15.01 19.40
N ASP A 456 -6.62 -16.25 19.83
CA ASP A 456 -7.51 -16.61 20.93
C ASP A 456 -6.82 -16.38 22.29
N GLY A 457 -7.51 -15.68 23.19
CA GLY A 457 -6.99 -15.34 24.50
C GLY A 457 -5.97 -14.20 24.51
N ILE A 458 -5.55 -13.82 25.71
CA ILE A 458 -4.50 -12.81 25.94
C ILE A 458 -3.14 -13.49 25.87
N VAL A 459 -2.39 -13.20 24.82
CA VAL A 459 -1.05 -13.75 24.61
C VAL A 459 -0.01 -12.84 25.25
N ALA A 460 0.32 -13.13 26.51
CA ALA A 460 1.20 -12.27 27.31
C ALA A 460 2.62 -12.08 26.71
N ASP A 461 3.15 -13.07 25.99
CA ASP A 461 4.50 -12.97 25.40
C ASP A 461 4.57 -12.08 24.15
N LEU A 462 3.43 -11.89 23.47
CA LEU A 462 3.28 -10.95 22.35
C LEU A 462 3.02 -9.52 22.86
N VAL A 463 2.40 -9.37 24.02
CA VAL A 463 1.94 -8.06 24.55
C VAL A 463 2.86 -7.49 25.63
N LYS A 464 3.93 -8.21 26.02
CA LYS A 464 4.92 -7.73 27.00
C LYS A 464 5.55 -6.41 26.55
N LYS A 465 5.18 -5.32 27.23
CA LYS A 465 6.04 -4.13 27.33
C LYS A 465 7.34 -4.55 28.01
N GLU A 466 8.48 -4.25 27.41
CA GLU A 466 9.75 -4.29 28.13
C GLU A 466 9.62 -3.41 29.37
N GLU A 467 9.60 -4.02 30.55
CA GLU A 467 9.78 -3.26 31.78
C GLU A 467 11.21 -2.71 31.81
N PRO A 468 11.43 -1.47 32.26
CA PRO A 468 12.77 -0.94 32.41
C PRO A 468 13.49 -1.76 33.48
N GLN A 469 14.40 -2.64 33.07
CA GLN A 469 15.32 -3.28 34.01
C GLN A 469 16.13 -2.16 34.69
N GLN A 470 15.90 -2.00 35.99
CA GLN A 470 16.77 -1.22 36.86
C GLN A 470 18.17 -1.85 36.81
N ALA A 471 19.02 -1.31 35.93
CA ALA A 471 20.41 -1.70 35.82
C ALA A 471 21.15 -1.26 37.08
N GLN A 472 21.34 -2.19 38.00
CA GLN A 472 22.38 -2.06 39.01
C GLN A 472 23.75 -2.14 38.31
N GLY A 473 24.45 -1.01 38.27
CA GLY A 473 25.91 -0.96 38.36
C GLY A 473 26.69 -1.66 37.23
N ALA A 474 26.52 -1.22 35.99
CA ALA A 474 27.61 -1.23 35.00
C ALA A 474 27.31 -0.15 33.97
N ALA A 475 28.28 0.73 33.71
CA ALA A 475 28.16 1.79 32.71
C ALA A 475 27.86 1.17 31.34
N GLN A 476 26.58 1.13 30.96
CA GLN A 476 26.16 0.77 29.62
C GLN A 476 26.54 1.93 28.70
N THR A 477 27.52 1.70 27.83
CA THR A 477 27.67 2.48 26.60
C THR A 477 26.41 2.27 25.76
N VAL A 478 25.50 3.24 25.85
CA VAL A 478 24.33 3.34 24.97
C VAL A 478 24.87 3.61 23.56
N VAL A 479 24.83 2.60 22.68
CA VAL A 479 25.16 2.81 21.27
C VAL A 479 23.99 3.57 20.65
N ALA A 480 24.04 4.89 20.69
CA ALA A 480 23.06 5.73 20.02
C ALA A 480 23.15 5.49 18.50
N GLU A 481 22.03 5.14 17.88
CA GLU A 481 21.93 5.03 16.43
C GLU A 481 22.29 6.38 15.79
N TYR A 482 23.36 6.40 14.98
CA TYR A 482 23.88 7.64 14.41
C TYR A 482 23.07 8.08 13.19
N PHE A 483 22.68 9.36 13.16
CA PHE A 483 22.10 10.03 11.99
C PHE A 483 22.99 11.21 11.62
N ALA A 484 23.37 11.30 10.34
CA ALA A 484 24.17 12.41 9.86
C ALA A 484 23.40 13.73 10.01
N PRO A 485 24.05 14.84 10.42
CA PRO A 485 23.45 16.17 10.37
C PRO A 485 23.06 16.54 8.94
N THR A 486 21.88 17.10 8.77
CA THR A 486 21.33 17.52 7.47
C THR A 486 20.96 19.01 7.51
N GLY A 487 20.95 19.66 6.35
CA GLY A 487 20.46 21.03 6.18
C GLY A 487 18.93 21.09 6.22
N THR A 488 18.26 20.16 5.56
CA THR A 488 16.81 19.95 5.64
C THR A 488 16.49 19.13 6.89
N GLY A 489 15.64 19.68 7.77
CA GLY A 489 15.17 18.99 8.96
C GLY A 489 14.02 18.00 8.66
N VAL A 490 13.88 16.98 9.49
CA VAL A 490 12.81 15.99 9.41
C VAL A 490 11.94 16.07 10.65
N MET A 491 10.76 16.66 10.49
CA MET A 491 9.73 16.76 11.51
C MET A 491 8.73 15.61 11.41
N MET A 492 7.83 15.54 12.38
CA MET A 492 6.79 14.52 12.46
C MET A 492 5.38 15.13 12.42
N ASN A 493 4.44 14.43 11.77
CA ASN A 493 3.02 14.72 11.87
C ASN A 493 2.42 13.93 13.04
N LEU A 494 1.72 14.60 13.96
CA LEU A 494 1.11 13.96 15.13
C LEU A 494 -0.25 14.59 15.47
N GLY A 495 -1.32 13.82 15.35
CA GLY A 495 -2.67 14.27 15.75
C GLY A 495 -3.01 13.93 17.20
N ASP A 496 -2.71 12.70 17.62
CA ASP A 496 -3.08 12.18 18.93
C ASP A 496 -2.05 12.58 20.02
N PRO A 497 -2.45 13.35 21.05
CA PRO A 497 -1.58 13.70 22.17
C PRO A 497 -1.05 12.51 22.98
N ASP A 498 -1.80 11.42 23.09
CA ASP A 498 -1.42 10.28 23.94
C ASP A 498 -0.29 9.43 23.32
N LEU A 499 -0.03 9.62 22.02
CA LEU A 499 1.10 8.99 21.32
C LEU A 499 2.41 9.79 21.42
N ALA A 500 2.40 10.98 22.04
CA ALA A 500 3.57 11.86 22.08
C ALA A 500 4.78 11.23 22.78
N ASP A 501 4.58 10.62 23.96
CA ASP A 501 5.66 10.00 24.73
C ASP A 501 6.30 8.81 24.01
N LYS A 502 5.49 8.04 23.28
CA LYS A 502 5.95 6.90 22.46
C LYS A 502 6.93 7.37 21.39
N TYR A 503 6.62 8.48 20.73
CA TYR A 503 7.37 8.96 19.56
C TYR A 503 8.41 10.03 19.89
N ALA A 504 8.43 10.58 21.10
CA ALA A 504 9.44 11.54 21.55
C ALA A 504 10.89 11.00 21.43
N SER A 505 11.06 9.69 21.58
CA SER A 505 12.35 9.00 21.44
C SER A 505 12.89 8.94 20.00
N LEU A 506 12.05 9.22 19.00
CA LEU A 506 12.47 9.21 17.60
C LEU A 506 13.44 10.37 17.31
N PRO A 507 14.37 10.20 16.36
CA PRO A 507 15.37 11.21 16.02
C PRO A 507 14.81 12.36 15.16
N CYS A 508 13.56 12.76 15.37
CA CYS A 508 12.92 13.86 14.65
C CYS A 508 13.40 15.24 15.17
N ASP A 509 13.24 16.25 14.32
CA ASP A 509 13.62 17.63 14.60
C ASP A 509 12.45 18.46 15.19
N GLY A 510 11.29 17.84 15.43
CA GLY A 510 10.11 18.47 16.01
C GLY A 510 8.79 17.89 15.47
N ILE A 511 7.69 18.56 15.77
CA ILE A 511 6.37 18.31 15.17
C ILE A 511 6.07 19.41 14.16
N GLY A 512 5.96 19.03 12.88
CA GLY A 512 5.68 19.98 11.79
C GLY A 512 4.18 20.20 11.55
N LEU A 513 3.36 19.28 12.06
CA LEU A 513 1.90 19.40 12.04
C LEU A 513 1.31 18.67 13.24
N MET A 514 0.81 19.44 14.21
CA MET A 514 -0.09 18.98 15.26
C MET A 514 -1.52 19.37 14.91
N ARG A 515 -2.40 18.37 14.77
CA ARG A 515 -3.82 18.55 14.42
C ARG A 515 -4.67 18.56 15.68
N GLU A 516 -5.28 19.69 16.02
CA GLU A 516 -6.12 19.77 17.23
C GLU A 516 -7.51 19.15 17.08
N GLU A 517 -7.93 18.82 15.85
CA GLU A 517 -9.23 18.16 15.58
C GLU A 517 -9.37 16.84 16.34
N PHE A 518 -8.26 16.13 16.59
CA PHE A 518 -8.24 14.94 17.42
C PHE A 518 -8.60 15.26 18.87
N ILE A 519 -8.18 16.40 19.41
CA ILE A 519 -8.53 16.80 20.78
C ILE A 519 -10.03 17.05 20.90
N TRP A 520 -10.59 17.76 19.92
CA TRP A 520 -12.03 18.00 19.83
C TRP A 520 -12.84 16.72 19.74
N THR A 521 -12.40 15.76 18.93
CA THR A 521 -13.16 14.53 18.68
C THR A 521 -12.83 13.41 19.66
N THR A 522 -11.76 13.48 20.47
CA THR A 522 -11.35 12.43 21.43
C THR A 522 -11.66 12.80 22.87
N PHE A 523 -11.55 14.09 23.21
CA PHE A 523 -11.71 14.52 24.60
C PHE A 523 -12.91 15.45 24.76
N ILE A 524 -13.12 16.41 23.86
CA ILE A 524 -14.14 17.46 24.08
C ILE A 524 -15.55 17.01 23.66
N HIS A 525 -15.69 16.42 22.47
CA HIS A 525 -16.92 15.89 21.84
C HIS A 525 -18.12 16.86 21.70
N GLU A 526 -17.95 18.13 22.06
CA GLU A 526 -19.01 19.13 22.12
C GLU A 526 -18.60 20.36 21.30
N HIS A 527 -19.56 20.95 20.58
CA HIS A 527 -19.30 22.14 19.75
C HIS A 527 -18.88 23.34 20.62
N PRO A 528 -17.86 24.14 20.24
CA PRO A 528 -17.38 25.23 21.08
C PRO A 528 -18.45 26.28 21.41
N LEU A 529 -19.25 26.70 20.42
CA LEU A 529 -20.34 27.65 20.65
C LEU A 529 -21.45 27.07 21.56
N TYR A 530 -21.66 25.75 21.51
CA TYR A 530 -22.58 25.08 22.42
C TYR A 530 -22.04 25.11 23.85
N LEU A 531 -20.75 24.85 24.06
CA LEU A 531 -20.11 24.95 25.38
C LEU A 531 -20.13 26.39 25.93
N ILE A 532 -19.97 27.40 25.07
CA ILE A 532 -20.15 28.81 25.44
C ILE A 532 -21.59 29.07 25.91
N GLU A 533 -22.59 28.64 25.14
CA GLU A 533 -24.00 28.83 25.51
C GLU A 533 -24.35 28.12 26.84
N GLN A 534 -23.74 26.96 27.12
CA GLN A 534 -23.88 26.24 28.38
C GLN A 534 -23.10 26.87 29.56
N GLY A 535 -22.39 27.99 29.33
CA GLY A 535 -21.59 28.66 30.35
C GLY A 535 -20.33 27.89 30.75
N LYS A 536 -19.79 27.04 29.87
CA LYS A 536 -18.60 26.20 30.11
C LYS A 536 -17.42 26.48 29.15
N PRO A 537 -17.04 27.74 28.87
CA PRO A 537 -15.94 28.05 27.95
C PRO A 537 -14.58 27.54 28.47
N GLU A 538 -14.37 27.52 29.79
CA GLU A 538 -13.11 27.04 30.41
C GLU A 538 -12.83 25.57 30.10
N LYS A 539 -13.87 24.75 29.91
CA LYS A 539 -13.71 23.34 29.52
C LYS A 539 -12.94 23.22 28.20
N VAL A 540 -13.21 24.10 27.23
CA VAL A 540 -12.49 24.12 25.95
C VAL A 540 -11.03 24.48 26.17
N ILE A 541 -10.79 25.58 26.91
CA ILE A 541 -9.45 26.12 27.17
C ILE A 541 -8.58 25.07 27.87
N ASP A 542 -9.09 24.47 28.94
CA ASP A 542 -8.36 23.51 29.76
C ASP A 542 -8.05 22.23 28.99
N MET A 543 -9.02 21.67 28.27
CA MET A 543 -8.84 20.40 27.56
C MET A 543 -7.92 20.56 26.34
N LEU A 544 -8.05 21.66 25.59
CA LEU A 544 -7.10 21.98 24.53
C LEU A 544 -5.70 22.19 25.10
N ALA A 545 -5.57 23.00 26.16
CA ALA A 545 -4.27 23.28 26.77
C ALA A 545 -3.61 22.01 27.30
N GLU A 546 -4.38 21.11 27.92
CA GLU A 546 -3.87 19.84 28.42
C GLU A 546 -3.36 18.95 27.28
N GLY A 547 -4.17 18.73 26.23
CA GLY A 547 -3.78 17.94 25.06
C GLY A 547 -2.55 18.51 24.35
N ILE A 548 -2.51 19.81 24.11
CA ILE A 548 -1.36 20.50 23.49
C ILE A 548 -0.12 20.39 24.39
N SER A 549 -0.28 20.54 25.71
CA SER A 549 0.85 20.50 26.65
C SER A 549 1.53 19.13 26.72
N LYS A 550 0.77 18.04 26.58
CA LYS A 550 1.32 16.66 26.54
C LYS A 550 2.35 16.53 25.42
N VAL A 551 1.96 16.93 24.20
CA VAL A 551 2.86 16.90 23.03
C VAL A 551 4.06 17.82 23.23
N CYS A 552 3.83 19.04 23.69
CA CYS A 552 4.91 20.02 23.86
C CYS A 552 5.93 19.59 24.93
N ARG A 553 5.48 18.96 26.02
CA ARG A 553 6.38 18.43 27.07
C ARG A 553 7.22 17.27 26.56
N ALA A 554 6.60 16.31 25.88
CA ALA A 554 7.28 15.14 25.36
C ALA A 554 8.39 15.51 24.36
N LEU A 555 8.17 16.57 23.56
CA LEU A 555 9.10 16.98 22.51
C LEU A 555 10.05 18.10 22.94
N ALA A 556 9.91 18.69 24.12
CA ALA A 556 10.75 19.80 24.55
C ALA A 556 12.26 19.41 24.54
N PRO A 557 13.17 20.27 24.02
CA PRO A 557 12.95 21.63 23.53
C PRO A 557 12.62 21.73 22.02
N ARG A 558 12.37 20.61 21.33
CA ARG A 558 12.09 20.60 19.88
C ARG A 558 10.78 21.34 19.59
N PRO A 559 10.71 22.09 18.48
CA PRO A 559 9.53 22.88 18.13
C PRO A 559 8.32 21.99 17.84
N VAL A 560 7.13 22.49 18.20
CA VAL A 560 5.83 21.88 17.89
C VAL A 560 4.98 22.92 17.17
N VAL A 561 4.50 22.62 15.97
CA VAL A 561 3.63 23.50 15.20
C VAL A 561 2.18 23.00 15.29
N LEU A 562 1.37 23.69 16.08
CA LEU A 562 -0.07 23.47 16.19
C LEU A 562 -0.80 24.13 15.04
N ARG A 563 -1.58 23.36 14.28
CA ARG A 563 -2.55 23.93 13.35
C ARG A 563 -3.84 24.18 14.12
N PHE A 564 -4.36 25.40 14.05
CA PHE A 564 -5.70 25.72 14.56
C PHE A 564 -6.77 24.88 13.86
N SER A 565 -7.95 24.78 14.44
CA SER A 565 -8.99 23.89 13.93
C SER A 565 -9.33 24.18 12.46
N ASP A 566 -9.20 23.17 11.62
CA ASP A 566 -9.55 23.16 10.20
C ASP A 566 -10.76 22.25 9.91
N PHE A 567 -11.63 22.05 10.90
CA PHE A 567 -12.88 21.32 10.71
C PHE A 567 -13.76 21.98 9.65
N LYS A 568 -14.41 21.13 8.86
CA LYS A 568 -15.49 21.49 7.94
C LYS A 568 -16.80 21.62 8.71
N SER A 569 -17.76 22.36 8.16
CA SER A 569 -19.07 22.54 8.78
C SER A 569 -19.78 21.20 9.06
N GLY A 570 -19.66 20.21 8.16
CA GLY A 570 -20.17 18.86 8.38
C GLY A 570 -19.52 18.13 9.55
N GLU A 571 -18.22 18.34 9.81
CA GLU A 571 -17.50 17.71 10.92
C GLU A 571 -17.87 18.35 12.26
N TYR A 572 -17.98 19.69 12.31
CA TYR A 572 -18.48 20.39 13.49
C TYR A 572 -19.93 20.04 13.81
N ARG A 573 -20.77 19.80 12.78
CA ARG A 573 -22.17 19.41 12.95
C ARG A 573 -22.31 18.10 13.72
N ASN A 574 -21.39 17.17 13.48
CA ASN A 574 -21.35 15.86 14.14
C ASN A 574 -20.92 15.93 15.61
N LEU A 575 -20.40 17.08 16.09
CA LEU A 575 -20.19 17.29 17.52
C LEU A 575 -21.52 17.57 18.21
N LYS A 576 -21.62 17.20 19.49
CA LYS A 576 -22.83 17.44 20.26
C LYS A 576 -23.13 18.95 20.32
N GLY A 577 -24.35 19.31 19.90
CA GLY A 577 -24.82 20.69 19.80
C GLY A 577 -24.42 21.43 18.52
N GLY A 578 -23.72 20.78 17.60
CA GLY A 578 -23.23 21.37 16.34
C GLY A 578 -24.33 21.70 15.34
N ASP A 579 -25.39 20.89 15.25
CA ASP A 579 -26.55 21.08 14.34
C ASP A 579 -27.16 22.49 14.37
N LYS A 580 -27.10 23.16 15.53
CA LYS A 580 -27.64 24.51 15.73
C LYS A 580 -26.81 25.60 15.05
N TYR A 581 -25.50 25.41 14.96
CA TYR A 581 -24.54 26.44 14.55
C TYR A 581 -24.00 26.22 13.15
N GLU A 582 -24.04 24.98 12.65
CA GLU A 582 -23.35 24.60 11.42
C GLU A 582 -24.28 24.53 10.21
N PRO A 583 -24.07 25.37 9.17
CA PRO A 583 -24.86 25.32 7.95
C PRO A 583 -24.57 24.04 7.16
N VAL A 584 -25.55 23.56 6.40
CA VAL A 584 -25.34 22.47 5.42
C VAL A 584 -24.78 23.07 4.13
N GLU A 585 -23.56 22.68 3.77
CA GLU A 585 -22.89 23.17 2.57
C GLU A 585 -22.88 22.10 1.47
N PRO A 586 -22.98 22.48 0.19
CA PRO A 586 -22.93 21.54 -0.92
C PRO A 586 -21.50 21.02 -1.20
N ALA A 587 -20.48 21.72 -0.73
CA ALA A 587 -19.07 21.39 -0.94
C ALA A 587 -18.23 21.73 0.31
N ASP A 588 -18.36 20.90 1.34
CA ASP A 588 -17.71 21.07 2.65
C ASP A 588 -16.18 21.28 2.57
N LEU A 589 -15.51 20.70 1.56
CA LEU A 589 -14.07 20.86 1.36
C LEU A 589 -13.64 22.31 1.06
N LEU A 590 -14.52 23.08 0.38
CA LEU A 590 -14.28 24.46 -0.03
C LEU A 590 -15.04 25.49 0.82
N GLY A 591 -15.89 25.00 1.73
CA GLY A 591 -16.86 25.75 2.50
C GLY A 591 -16.30 26.56 3.66
N TRP A 592 -17.13 26.78 4.66
CA TRP A 592 -16.83 27.63 5.82
C TRP A 592 -15.89 26.93 6.82
N ARG A 593 -14.58 27.06 6.59
CA ARG A 593 -13.50 26.44 7.38
C ARG A 593 -12.22 27.30 7.45
N GLY A 594 -11.29 26.89 8.30
CA GLY A 594 -10.00 27.58 8.53
C GLY A 594 -10.16 29.07 8.80
N ALA A 595 -9.27 29.89 8.26
CA ALA A 595 -9.21 31.34 8.53
C ALA A 595 -10.56 32.06 8.39
N SER A 596 -11.37 31.69 7.40
CA SER A 596 -12.69 32.32 7.15
C SER A 596 -13.67 32.21 8.30
N ARG A 597 -13.52 31.18 9.13
CA ARG A 597 -14.33 30.93 10.32
C ARG A 597 -13.85 31.75 11.52
N TYR A 598 -12.54 31.96 11.64
CA TYR A 598 -11.93 32.59 12.82
C TYR A 598 -12.32 34.05 13.03
N TYR A 599 -12.54 34.81 11.96
CA TYR A 599 -12.95 36.22 12.04
C TYR A 599 -14.46 36.42 11.82
N ASP A 600 -15.22 35.37 11.58
CA ASP A 600 -16.66 35.49 11.40
C ASP A 600 -17.31 35.87 12.74
N PRO A 601 -18.16 36.92 12.81
CA PRO A 601 -18.77 37.35 14.06
C PRO A 601 -19.57 36.26 14.78
N THR A 602 -20.07 35.25 14.05
CA THR A 602 -20.82 34.14 14.63
C THR A 602 -19.93 33.09 15.31
N TYR A 603 -18.64 33.05 15.00
CA TYR A 603 -17.70 32.03 15.48
C TYR A 603 -16.47 32.59 16.20
N THR A 604 -16.16 33.88 16.05
CA THR A 604 -14.92 34.49 16.59
C THR A 604 -14.69 34.18 18.08
N ASP A 605 -15.76 34.13 18.88
CA ASP A 605 -15.65 33.81 20.31
C ASP A 605 -15.18 32.38 20.59
N ALA A 606 -15.50 31.42 19.72
CA ALA A 606 -14.96 30.06 19.79
C ALA A 606 -13.45 30.05 19.48
N PHE A 607 -13.01 30.76 18.43
CA PHE A 607 -11.60 30.85 18.09
C PHE A 607 -10.76 31.49 19.20
N ARG A 608 -11.31 32.49 19.91
CA ARG A 608 -10.67 33.08 21.09
C ARG A 608 -10.41 32.05 22.21
N LEU A 609 -11.21 30.99 22.32
CA LEU A 609 -10.94 29.91 23.29
C LEU A 609 -9.70 29.09 22.89
N GLU A 610 -9.51 28.79 21.60
CA GLU A 610 -8.29 28.12 21.09
C GLU A 610 -7.05 28.99 21.37
N LEU A 611 -7.13 30.30 21.13
CA LEU A 611 -6.05 31.25 21.42
C LEU A 611 -5.71 31.31 22.92
N LYS A 612 -6.72 31.31 23.79
CA LYS A 612 -6.51 31.25 25.24
C LYS A 612 -5.85 29.95 25.68
N ALA A 613 -6.21 28.82 25.06
CA ALA A 613 -5.55 27.54 25.32
C ALA A 613 -4.06 27.57 24.95
N VAL A 614 -3.72 28.09 23.75
CA VAL A 614 -2.33 28.28 23.31
C VAL A 614 -1.56 29.17 24.28
N LYS A 615 -2.16 30.30 24.68
CA LYS A 615 -1.56 31.22 25.65
C LYS A 615 -1.30 30.54 26.98
N LYS A 616 -2.27 29.80 27.52
CA LYS A 616 -2.14 29.01 28.74
C LYS A 616 -0.96 28.03 28.67
N VAL A 617 -0.82 27.30 27.57
CA VAL A 617 0.32 26.37 27.38
C VAL A 617 1.66 27.09 27.38
N ARG A 618 1.75 28.23 26.70
CA ARG A 618 3.01 28.98 26.57
C ARG A 618 3.37 29.77 27.83
N GLU A 619 2.40 30.37 28.50
CA GLU A 619 2.61 31.31 29.61
C GLU A 619 2.51 30.64 30.97
N GLU A 620 1.46 29.84 31.21
CA GLU A 620 1.26 29.17 32.49
C GLU A 620 2.08 27.89 32.61
N PHE A 621 2.11 27.06 31.56
CA PHE A 621 2.90 25.81 31.57
C PHE A 621 4.36 26.01 31.13
N GLY A 622 4.71 27.19 30.62
CA GLY A 622 6.08 27.54 30.23
C GLY A 622 6.60 26.84 28.98
N LEU A 623 5.72 26.21 28.18
CA LEU A 623 6.11 25.41 27.01
C LEU A 623 6.31 26.31 25.79
N LYS A 624 7.46 26.99 25.75
CA LYS A 624 7.81 27.97 24.71
C LYS A 624 8.12 27.35 23.33
N ASN A 625 8.23 26.03 23.23
CA ASN A 625 8.43 25.32 21.97
C ASN A 625 7.14 25.21 21.12
N LEU A 626 5.98 25.63 21.63
CA LEU A 626 4.72 25.66 20.88
C LEU A 626 4.62 26.85 19.91
N ASN A 627 4.50 26.57 18.63
CA ASN A 627 4.21 27.51 17.56
C ASN A 627 2.83 27.23 16.97
N CYS A 628 2.29 28.15 16.18
CA CYS A 628 0.95 28.03 15.60
C CYS A 628 0.96 28.12 14.08
N MET A 629 -0.08 27.59 13.46
CA MET A 629 -0.30 27.61 12.02
C MET A 629 -1.76 27.90 11.69
N ILE A 630 -1.99 28.81 10.75
CA ILE A 630 -3.31 29.18 10.25
C ILE A 630 -3.63 28.33 9.00
N PRO A 631 -4.66 27.47 9.05
CA PRO A 631 -5.15 26.75 7.87
C PRO A 631 -6.11 27.59 7.01
N PHE A 632 -6.24 27.18 5.75
CA PHE A 632 -7.24 27.57 4.77
C PHE A 632 -7.44 29.09 4.64
N CYS A 633 -6.32 29.84 4.66
CA CYS A 633 -6.31 31.29 4.55
C CYS A 633 -6.32 31.73 3.09
N ARG A 634 -7.46 32.25 2.61
CA ARG A 634 -7.69 32.51 1.17
C ARG A 634 -7.08 33.81 0.70
N THR A 635 -7.06 34.83 1.56
CA THR A 635 -6.61 36.17 1.16
C THR A 635 -5.70 36.80 2.21
N VAL A 636 -4.88 37.74 1.78
CA VAL A 636 -4.00 38.53 2.67
C VAL A 636 -4.83 39.31 3.71
N ASP A 637 -6.05 39.72 3.36
CA ASP A 637 -6.96 40.37 4.30
C ASP A 637 -7.44 39.43 5.42
N GLU A 638 -7.68 38.16 5.11
CA GLU A 638 -7.98 37.14 6.12
C GLU A 638 -6.79 36.96 7.07
N ALA A 639 -5.57 36.85 6.54
CA ALA A 639 -4.36 36.74 7.37
C ALA A 639 -4.23 37.95 8.33
N ARG A 640 -4.48 39.16 7.83
CA ARG A 640 -4.51 40.39 8.64
C ARG A 640 -5.57 40.35 9.74
N LYS A 641 -6.79 39.91 9.43
CA LYS A 641 -7.89 39.79 10.42
C LYS A 641 -7.55 38.77 11.51
N VAL A 642 -7.11 37.57 11.13
CA VAL A 642 -6.76 36.50 12.07
C VAL A 642 -5.60 36.93 12.97
N THR A 643 -4.52 37.47 12.39
CA THR A 643 -3.37 37.95 13.19
C THR A 643 -3.72 39.11 14.12
N THR A 644 -4.70 39.95 13.75
CA THR A 644 -5.22 40.99 14.65
C THR A 644 -5.93 40.37 15.85
N ILE A 645 -6.80 39.38 15.66
CA ILE A 645 -7.49 38.67 16.75
C ILE A 645 -6.47 37.94 17.65
N MET A 646 -5.46 37.29 17.06
CA MET A 646 -4.37 36.67 17.83
C MET A 646 -3.65 37.69 18.73
N LYS A 647 -3.36 38.87 18.20
CA LYS A 647 -2.73 39.96 18.94
C LYS A 647 -3.63 40.49 20.07
N GLU A 648 -4.94 40.61 19.84
CA GLU A 648 -5.91 40.99 20.87
C GLU A 648 -5.92 40.04 22.07
N GLU A 649 -5.74 38.73 21.84
CA GLU A 649 -5.62 37.72 22.89
C GLU A 649 -4.19 37.63 23.50
N GLY A 650 -3.24 38.40 22.97
CA GLY A 650 -1.86 38.50 23.47
C GLY A 650 -0.88 37.49 22.84
N LEU A 651 -1.24 36.89 21.70
CA LEU A 651 -0.34 36.05 20.91
C LEU A 651 0.24 36.85 19.75
N GLU A 652 1.43 37.42 19.94
CA GLU A 652 2.16 38.19 18.93
C GLU A 652 3.46 37.48 18.53
N ARG A 653 3.77 37.51 17.22
CA ARG A 653 5.00 36.92 16.68
C ARG A 653 6.23 37.59 17.29
N GLY A 654 7.27 36.78 17.51
CA GLY A 654 8.53 37.28 18.05
C GLY A 654 9.66 36.26 17.88
N PRO A 655 10.79 36.45 18.60
CA PRO A 655 11.88 35.47 18.59
C PRO A 655 11.41 34.09 19.08
N ASP A 656 10.54 34.05 20.10
CA ASP A 656 10.13 32.82 20.78
C ASP A 656 8.79 32.24 20.33
N PHE A 657 8.00 32.99 19.55
CA PHE A 657 6.71 32.53 19.01
C PHE A 657 6.68 32.77 17.51
N LYS A 658 6.54 31.67 16.76
CA LYS A 658 6.44 31.69 15.32
C LYS A 658 5.01 31.35 14.89
N LEU A 659 4.56 32.06 13.86
CA LEU A 659 3.27 31.82 13.23
C LEU A 659 3.49 31.39 11.79
N PHE A 660 2.96 30.23 11.42
CA PHE A 660 3.03 29.69 10.07
C PHE A 660 1.70 29.85 9.34
N LEU A 661 1.75 29.84 8.01
CA LEU A 661 0.57 29.69 7.16
C LEU A 661 0.58 28.29 6.54
N MET A 662 -0.56 27.61 6.51
CA MET A 662 -0.69 26.42 5.68
C MET A 662 -0.79 26.87 4.21
N ALA A 663 0.25 26.61 3.42
CA ALA A 663 0.28 26.95 2.01
C ALA A 663 -0.44 25.85 1.21
N GLU A 664 -1.76 25.97 1.14
CA GLU A 664 -2.62 24.93 0.59
C GLU A 664 -3.62 25.46 -0.44
N ILE A 665 -3.68 26.78 -0.64
CA ILE A 665 -4.52 27.43 -1.65
C ILE A 665 -3.59 28.08 -2.69
N PRO A 666 -3.90 28.02 -3.99
CA PRO A 666 -3.07 28.67 -5.03
C PRO A 666 -2.75 30.13 -4.74
N ALA A 667 -3.68 30.88 -4.12
CA ALA A 667 -3.47 32.26 -3.70
C ALA A 667 -2.33 32.42 -2.68
N ASN A 668 -2.10 31.45 -1.79
CA ASN A 668 -0.98 31.47 -0.85
C ASN A 668 0.37 31.41 -1.57
N ILE A 669 0.41 30.72 -2.71
CA ILE A 669 1.62 30.56 -3.51
C ILE A 669 1.88 31.82 -4.34
N ILE A 670 0.87 32.26 -5.07
CA ILE A 670 0.95 33.40 -5.99
C ILE A 670 1.27 34.71 -5.25
N LEU A 671 0.72 34.88 -4.04
CA LEU A 671 0.86 36.10 -3.24
C LEU A 671 1.73 35.86 -1.99
N ALA A 672 2.64 34.89 -2.03
CA ALA A 672 3.51 34.57 -0.89
C ALA A 672 4.29 35.80 -0.40
N ASP A 673 4.74 36.68 -1.32
CA ASP A 673 5.42 37.93 -0.99
C ASP A 673 4.56 38.86 -0.11
N LYS A 674 3.24 38.84 -0.26
CA LYS A 674 2.28 39.61 0.56
C LYS A 674 1.92 38.92 1.86
N PHE A 675 1.78 37.59 1.84
CA PHE A 675 1.52 36.82 3.06
C PHE A 675 2.71 36.85 4.03
N ASN A 676 3.95 37.01 3.53
CA ASN A 676 5.18 37.12 4.32
C ASN A 676 5.13 38.21 5.40
N GLU A 677 4.33 39.26 5.21
CA GLU A 677 4.12 40.33 6.20
C GLU A 677 3.48 39.80 7.48
N PHE A 678 2.65 38.75 7.40
CA PHE A 678 1.81 38.26 8.49
C PHE A 678 2.31 36.95 9.13
N VAL A 679 3.20 36.20 8.46
CA VAL A 679 3.72 34.91 8.95
C VAL A 679 5.25 34.84 8.97
N ASP A 680 5.79 33.92 9.76
CA ASP A 680 7.22 33.59 9.87
C ASP A 680 7.65 32.47 8.90
N GLY A 681 6.67 31.75 8.35
CA GLY A 681 6.91 30.67 7.42
C GLY A 681 5.64 30.03 6.89
N TYR A 682 5.83 29.01 6.08
CA TYR A 682 4.78 28.22 5.45
C TYR A 682 4.94 26.74 5.78
N SER A 683 3.83 26.03 5.87
CA SER A 683 3.80 24.57 5.76
C SER A 683 2.91 24.21 4.58
N ILE A 684 3.47 23.61 3.55
CA ILE A 684 2.73 23.21 2.35
C ILE A 684 1.76 22.10 2.74
N GLY A 685 0.47 22.35 2.56
CA GLY A 685 -0.58 21.34 2.63
C GLY A 685 -0.75 20.71 1.28
N SER A 686 0.11 19.73 0.93
CA SER A 686 0.21 19.20 -0.43
C SER A 686 -1.10 18.58 -0.94
N ASN A 687 -1.91 18.05 -0.02
CA ASN A 687 -3.20 17.48 -0.35
C ASN A 687 -4.18 18.52 -0.92
N ASP A 688 -4.48 19.55 -0.13
CA ASP A 688 -5.46 20.58 -0.51
C ASP A 688 -4.89 21.48 -1.62
N LEU A 689 -3.56 21.69 -1.66
CA LEU A 689 -2.90 22.36 -2.78
C LEU A 689 -3.12 21.60 -4.08
N THR A 690 -2.93 20.28 -4.08
CA THR A 690 -3.12 19.43 -5.26
C THR A 690 -4.58 19.46 -5.72
N MET A 691 -5.52 19.31 -4.77
CA MET A 691 -6.95 19.40 -5.04
C MET A 691 -7.31 20.73 -5.72
N LEU A 692 -6.81 21.86 -5.21
CA LEU A 692 -7.19 23.19 -5.69
C LEU A 692 -6.48 23.60 -6.97
N VAL A 693 -5.21 23.23 -7.15
CA VAL A 693 -4.47 23.53 -8.39
C VAL A 693 -4.99 22.69 -9.55
N LEU A 694 -5.32 21.42 -9.31
CA LEU A 694 -5.83 20.51 -10.35
C LEU A 694 -7.35 20.54 -10.50
N GLY A 695 -8.07 21.18 -9.56
CA GLY A 695 -9.54 21.19 -9.55
C GLY A 695 -10.14 19.80 -9.31
N CYS A 696 -9.45 18.92 -8.58
CA CYS A 696 -9.82 17.51 -8.41
C CYS A 696 -10.19 17.22 -6.95
N ASP A 697 -11.47 16.91 -6.69
CA ASP A 697 -11.90 16.43 -5.38
C ASP A 697 -11.41 14.99 -5.17
N ARG A 698 -10.49 14.80 -4.22
CA ARG A 698 -9.94 13.48 -3.88
C ARG A 698 -10.98 12.50 -3.30
N ASN A 699 -12.11 12.99 -2.80
CA ASN A 699 -13.20 12.16 -2.29
C ASN A 699 -14.18 11.75 -3.40
N ASN A 700 -13.98 12.24 -4.63
CA ASN A 700 -14.78 11.87 -5.77
C ASN A 700 -14.07 10.78 -6.59
N ASP A 701 -14.58 9.55 -6.51
CA ASP A 701 -14.02 8.36 -7.16
C ASP A 701 -13.82 8.51 -8.69
N THR A 702 -14.56 9.42 -9.33
CA THR A 702 -14.46 9.66 -10.79
C THR A 702 -13.18 10.40 -11.17
N VAL A 703 -12.69 11.29 -10.31
CA VAL A 703 -11.55 12.17 -10.60
C VAL A 703 -10.37 11.97 -9.63
N SER A 704 -10.54 11.15 -8.59
CA SER A 704 -9.48 10.84 -7.62
C SER A 704 -8.25 10.20 -8.27
N ALA A 705 -8.41 9.53 -9.42
CA ALA A 705 -7.30 9.01 -10.21
C ALA A 705 -6.39 10.11 -10.79
N LEU A 706 -6.89 11.34 -10.98
CA LEU A 706 -6.13 12.50 -11.45
C LEU A 706 -5.30 13.16 -10.33
N PHE A 707 -5.55 12.77 -9.07
CA PHE A 707 -4.86 13.33 -7.91
C PHE A 707 -3.42 12.78 -7.82
N ASP A 708 -2.44 13.60 -8.19
CA ASP A 708 -1.02 13.28 -8.01
C ASP A 708 -0.25 14.51 -7.50
N GLU A 709 0.24 14.43 -6.27
CA GLU A 709 1.02 15.50 -5.63
C GLU A 709 2.37 15.75 -6.33
N ARG A 710 2.82 14.82 -7.20
CA ARG A 710 4.05 14.94 -7.99
C ARG A 710 3.81 15.64 -9.33
N ASN A 711 2.56 16.01 -9.65
CA ASN A 711 2.24 16.71 -10.89
C ASN A 711 3.12 17.97 -11.05
N LEU A 712 3.55 18.27 -12.28
CA LEU A 712 4.44 19.38 -12.57
C LEU A 712 3.89 20.73 -12.09
N ALA A 713 2.57 20.95 -12.15
CA ALA A 713 1.94 22.16 -11.64
C ALA A 713 2.19 22.33 -10.13
N ILE A 714 2.14 21.24 -9.37
CA ILE A 714 2.39 21.22 -7.93
C ILE A 714 3.88 21.41 -7.64
N LYS A 715 4.77 20.73 -8.37
CA LYS A 715 6.22 20.94 -8.24
C LYS A 715 6.62 22.39 -8.53
N ARG A 716 6.13 22.99 -9.62
CA ARG A 716 6.35 24.42 -9.93
C ARG A 716 5.80 25.31 -8.82
N ALA A 717 4.63 24.97 -8.27
CA ALA A 717 4.05 25.67 -7.13
C ALA A 717 4.90 25.66 -5.88
N VAL A 718 5.34 24.47 -5.48
CA VAL A 718 6.20 24.29 -4.33
C VAL A 718 7.53 25.02 -4.52
N ARG A 719 8.17 24.88 -5.69
CA ARG A 719 9.44 25.56 -6.00
C ARG A 719 9.29 27.08 -5.91
N HIS A 720 8.27 27.65 -6.53
CA HIS A 720 7.99 29.08 -6.50
C HIS A 720 7.75 29.60 -5.09
N LEU A 721 6.98 28.88 -4.28
CA LEU A 721 6.74 29.24 -2.88
C LEU A 721 8.05 29.27 -2.11
N ILE A 722 8.86 28.22 -2.21
CA ILE A 722 10.14 28.12 -1.50
C ILE A 722 11.02 29.32 -1.85
N GLU A 723 11.22 29.59 -3.14
CA GLU A 723 12.05 30.70 -3.59
C GLU A 723 11.51 32.08 -3.17
N THR A 724 10.18 32.27 -3.18
CA THR A 724 9.57 33.54 -2.80
C THR A 724 9.58 33.77 -1.30
N ALA A 725 9.32 32.73 -0.50
CA ALA A 725 9.40 32.78 0.95
C ALA A 725 10.84 33.02 1.45
N HIS A 726 11.82 32.34 0.86
CA HIS A 726 13.23 32.47 1.24
C HIS A 726 13.83 33.84 0.98
N LYS A 727 13.33 34.60 -0.02
CA LYS A 727 13.76 35.99 -0.25
C LYS A 727 13.60 36.88 0.99
N ASP A 728 12.57 36.61 1.79
CA ASP A 728 12.27 37.34 3.03
C ASP A 728 12.69 36.55 4.29
N GLY A 729 13.51 35.50 4.13
CA GLY A 729 14.00 34.65 5.23
C GLY A 729 12.91 33.82 5.91
N LYS A 730 11.81 33.52 5.22
CA LYS A 730 10.68 32.76 5.76
C LYS A 730 10.92 31.27 5.61
N THR A 731 10.68 30.50 6.67
CA THR A 731 10.83 29.04 6.66
C THR A 731 9.74 28.39 5.81
N VAL A 732 10.07 27.38 5.01
CA VAL A 732 9.10 26.57 4.27
C VAL A 732 9.27 25.11 4.64
N SER A 733 8.18 24.53 5.12
CA SER A 733 8.04 23.10 5.36
C SER A 733 6.96 22.51 4.48
N ILE A 734 6.85 21.19 4.47
CA ILE A 734 5.74 20.46 3.86
C ILE A 734 5.18 19.44 4.84
N CYS A 735 3.86 19.36 4.89
CA CYS A 735 3.13 18.38 5.69
C CYS A 735 2.20 17.57 4.80
N GLY A 736 2.13 16.27 5.03
CA GLY A 736 1.41 15.34 4.17
C GLY A 736 2.12 14.01 4.05
N GLN A 737 1.50 13.07 3.34
CA GLN A 737 2.07 11.74 3.13
C GLN A 737 3.04 11.70 1.95
N ALA A 738 2.98 12.67 1.02
CA ALA A 738 3.83 12.69 -0.17
C ALA A 738 5.32 12.43 0.11
N PRO A 739 5.98 13.13 1.06
CA PRO A 739 7.40 12.90 1.35
C PRO A 739 7.68 11.56 2.04
N SER A 740 6.65 10.97 2.65
CA SER A 740 6.72 9.64 3.28
C SER A 740 6.57 8.52 2.24
N VAL A 741 5.76 8.74 1.21
CA VAL A 741 5.36 7.72 0.22
C VAL A 741 6.25 7.76 -1.03
N TYR A 742 6.72 8.94 -1.44
CA TYR A 742 7.42 9.18 -2.71
C TYR A 742 8.85 9.70 -2.47
N PRO A 743 9.88 8.82 -2.46
CA PRO A 743 11.26 9.25 -2.23
C PRO A 743 11.80 10.25 -3.27
N ASP A 744 11.33 10.17 -4.51
CA ASP A 744 11.63 11.09 -5.61
C ASP A 744 11.07 12.50 -5.36
N PHE A 745 9.89 12.60 -4.76
CA PHE A 745 9.32 13.88 -4.34
C PHE A 745 10.14 14.49 -3.20
N THR A 746 10.58 13.69 -2.23
CA THR A 746 11.51 14.15 -1.17
C THR A 746 12.83 14.65 -1.76
N GLU A 747 13.37 13.97 -2.78
CA GLU A 747 14.56 14.46 -3.50
C GLU A 747 14.31 15.82 -4.17
N PHE A 748 13.17 15.99 -4.86
CA PHE A 748 12.77 17.27 -5.46
C PHE A 748 12.68 18.39 -4.41
N LEU A 749 12.10 18.11 -3.24
CA LEU A 749 11.94 19.08 -2.16
C LEU A 749 13.30 19.53 -1.60
N VAL A 750 14.21 18.58 -1.35
CA VAL A 750 15.57 18.87 -0.86
C VAL A 750 16.36 19.65 -1.91
N LYS A 751 16.29 19.26 -3.19
CA LYS A 751 16.87 20.03 -4.32
C LYS A 751 16.28 21.43 -4.47
N SER A 752 15.04 21.60 -4.02
CA SER A 752 14.34 22.88 -3.97
C SER A 752 14.70 23.75 -2.78
N GLY A 753 15.50 23.22 -1.86
CA GLY A 753 15.98 23.95 -0.70
C GLY A 753 15.00 23.96 0.46
N ILE A 754 14.00 23.06 0.51
CA ILE A 754 13.02 23.05 1.60
C ILE A 754 13.71 22.97 2.97
N ASP A 755 13.19 23.71 3.96
CA ASP A 755 13.78 23.75 5.30
C ASP A 755 13.42 22.52 6.11
N TYR A 756 12.17 22.05 6.02
CA TYR A 756 11.68 20.89 6.76
C TYR A 756 10.72 20.01 5.97
N VAL A 757 10.83 18.69 6.15
CA VAL A 757 9.81 17.72 5.71
C VAL A 757 9.15 17.09 6.92
N SER A 758 7.83 17.12 7.00
CA SER A 758 7.08 16.54 8.11
C SER A 758 6.40 15.22 7.69
N VAL A 759 6.86 14.11 8.28
CA VAL A 759 6.48 12.74 7.89
C VAL A 759 5.74 12.01 9.02
N ASN A 760 5.14 10.87 8.73
CA ASN A 760 4.55 10.03 9.77
C ASN A 760 5.64 9.45 10.70
N PRO A 761 5.31 9.14 11.97
CA PRO A 761 6.29 8.68 12.97
C PRO A 761 7.14 7.48 12.53
N ASP A 762 6.53 6.52 11.84
CA ASP A 762 7.18 5.31 11.32
C ASP A 762 8.23 5.60 10.24
N MET A 763 8.09 6.70 9.51
CA MET A 763 8.98 7.07 8.40
C MET A 763 10.13 7.98 8.80
N VAL A 764 10.13 8.56 10.01
CA VAL A 764 11.16 9.53 10.47
C VAL A 764 12.58 9.03 10.24
N LYS A 765 12.91 7.81 10.68
CA LYS A 765 14.28 7.26 10.57
C LYS A 765 14.69 7.05 9.12
N ALA A 766 13.80 6.53 8.30
CA ALA A 766 14.04 6.30 6.88
C ALA A 766 14.25 7.63 6.14
N THR A 767 13.39 8.61 6.39
CA THR A 767 13.46 9.94 5.79
C THR A 767 14.75 10.66 6.17
N LYS A 768 15.20 10.63 7.43
CA LYS A 768 16.50 11.25 7.81
C LYS A 768 17.68 10.65 7.05
N ARG A 769 17.72 9.32 6.89
CA ARG A 769 18.77 8.66 6.11
C ARG A 769 18.68 9.05 4.63
N ASN A 770 17.48 9.16 4.08
CA ASN A 770 17.28 9.55 2.70
C ASN A 770 17.72 11.00 2.44
N VAL A 771 17.29 11.95 3.28
CA VAL A 771 17.68 13.37 3.20
C VAL A 771 19.20 13.51 3.27
N ALA A 772 19.86 12.87 4.24
CA ALA A 772 21.31 12.90 4.36
C ALA A 772 22.02 12.39 3.10
N ARG A 773 21.52 11.29 2.51
CA ARG A 773 22.05 10.73 1.26
C ARG A 773 21.88 11.71 0.09
N ILE A 774 20.72 12.35 -0.02
CA ILE A 774 20.42 13.31 -1.09
C ILE A 774 21.33 14.53 -0.98
N GLU A 775 21.46 15.13 0.19
CA GLU A 775 22.33 16.29 0.41
C GLU A 775 23.80 15.96 0.12
N GLN A 776 24.28 14.81 0.62
CA GLN A 776 25.63 14.36 0.33
C GLN A 776 25.87 14.19 -1.17
N ARG A 777 24.90 13.64 -1.90
CA ARG A 777 24.97 13.53 -3.36
C ARG A 777 25.02 14.89 -4.02
N LEU A 778 24.19 15.86 -3.60
CA LEU A 778 24.21 17.23 -4.15
C LEU A 778 25.57 17.91 -3.95
N MET A 779 26.18 17.73 -2.77
CA MET A 779 27.52 18.25 -2.49
C MET A 779 28.59 17.60 -3.39
N LEU A 780 28.52 16.28 -3.58
CA LEU A 780 29.46 15.55 -4.45
C LEU A 780 29.27 15.92 -5.93
N ASP A 781 28.03 16.06 -6.38
CA ASP A 781 27.70 16.45 -7.74
C ASP A 781 28.21 17.86 -8.05
N ALA A 782 28.03 18.80 -7.11
CA ALA A 782 28.59 20.15 -7.20
C ALA A 782 30.12 20.17 -7.20
N ALA A 783 30.77 19.34 -6.38
CA ALA A 783 32.23 19.26 -6.29
C ALA A 783 32.88 18.57 -7.51
N THR A 784 32.20 17.60 -8.12
CA THR A 784 32.76 16.79 -9.22
C THR A 784 32.32 17.25 -10.61
N GLY A 785 31.23 18.01 -10.70
CA GLY A 785 30.60 18.37 -11.98
C GLY A 785 30.01 17.19 -12.75
N ARG A 786 29.87 16.01 -12.12
CA ARG A 786 29.36 14.77 -12.73
C ARG A 786 27.88 14.51 -12.43
N GLY A 787 27.21 15.44 -11.77
CA GLY A 787 25.79 15.31 -11.44
C GLY A 787 24.89 15.22 -12.66
N ILE A 788 23.83 14.43 -12.55
CA ILE A 788 22.76 14.38 -13.53
C ILE A 788 22.03 15.74 -13.45
N LYS A 789 21.97 16.47 -14.56
CA LYS A 789 21.17 17.70 -14.63
C LYS A 789 19.70 17.34 -14.60
N ASP A 790 18.92 18.06 -13.79
CA ASP A 790 17.46 17.93 -13.82
C ASP A 790 16.98 18.30 -15.24
N THR A 791 16.15 17.43 -15.80
CA THR A 791 15.59 17.58 -17.16
C THR A 791 14.24 18.29 -17.15
N GLU A 792 13.61 18.44 -15.98
CA GLU A 792 12.32 19.12 -15.81
C GLU A 792 12.53 20.62 -15.55
N ASP A 793 11.76 21.46 -16.24
CA ASP A 793 11.70 22.90 -15.99
C ASP A 793 10.69 23.21 -14.87
N TYR A 794 11.21 23.62 -13.71
CA TYR A 794 10.42 23.98 -12.52
C TYR A 794 10.10 25.48 -12.41
N THR A 795 10.37 26.27 -13.45
CA THR A 795 10.05 27.70 -13.45
C THR A 795 8.53 27.89 -13.51
N TRP A 796 7.98 28.67 -12.57
CA TRP A 796 6.58 29.12 -12.56
C TRP A 796 6.41 30.32 -13.49
#